data_AF-A0A7W3JDM0-F1
#
_entry.id   AF-A0A7W3JDM0-F1
#
_cell.length_a   1.000
_cell.length_b   1.000
_cell.length_c   1.000
_cell.angle_alpha   90.00
_cell.angle_beta   90.00
_cell.angle_gamma   90.00
#
_symmetry.space_group_name_H-M   'P 1'
#
loop_
_entity.id
_entity.type
_entity.pdbx_description
1 polymer ?
#
loop_
_entity_poly.entity_id
_entity_poly.type
_entity_poly.pdbx_seq_one_letter_code
_entity_poly.pdbx_strand_id
1 'polypeptide(L)'
;MLLIGAIVATAFMLLFQGSVADGAGRLDDGASTLNDGVQADLVSGVGDLGAGATDLNAAVQDDVVPGVEALAEGAGQLDDGAGDLRAGVIKLHNGSKKISDGTAETASDVADLADASLLLTAGQTKLNDGLGELNDGAPALADGAERLAGGSLLVAAGVVRVSDGVTPLDAGAQKLAVGAGQVQAGVATVSAGVTPLDEGARRLAAGSSEVVAGVGQVDAAANLLADGSGQVYAGSQRLNGGLSQLAANNGTILGGTSAVQAGANGLADGAVAVDAGADQVYGGLAQLNAGAPALVEGAGAAAAGAADLKSGSASVAGGVAAAQDGAGTLATKIGGLVGGADQVQGGNLNLQEKLTQLAGATDDAALKAQLEALAQSSGALAAGAGQVSAGASQAQTGASGLASSLGQLSGGASQVAVGAEKLAAGTAQVSGGVQKVAGGLAPLTAGAADLAAGTEQVKVGSATLKAGVGQLAPGIQQYVAGVGSAYAGSNDLVAGSQQVAGGNAELAANTPNLFEGAALVAGGNANLAAGTGQLNRGLPALLSGATQVADGNATLAAGTGQLKGGLPALLSGANDVAEGNGTLAAGAPRLVDGLSQAHDGSGKILDGIIEVRDRVVPKVEKSQRLADGSVTVQEGLLSARVGARDLTDGTGALDDGTQKLAGGAVTLADGTQQLADGSAKLVAGTSDVASGTAQLSDGTDQLRTSVDGSPLGAIGVGVIIAAALGGLLALAGLMLLGRRRV
;
A
#
# COMPACT_ATOMS: atom_id res chain seq x y z
N MET A 1 11.42 -46.77 -93.82
CA MET A 1 10.03 -46.82 -93.34
C MET A 1 9.94 -47.28 -91.88
N LEU A 2 9.94 -48.59 -91.58
CA LEU A 2 9.70 -49.10 -90.20
C LEU A 2 10.51 -48.40 -89.08
N LEU A 3 11.82 -48.18 -89.27
CA LEU A 3 12.66 -47.53 -88.26
C LEU A 3 12.23 -46.07 -87.94
N ILE A 4 11.74 -45.33 -88.95
CA ILE A 4 11.27 -43.95 -88.78
C ILE A 4 9.92 -43.95 -88.06
N GLY A 5 9.02 -44.88 -88.40
CA GLY A 5 7.75 -45.05 -87.69
C GLY A 5 7.95 -45.39 -86.21
N ALA A 6 8.92 -46.25 -85.89
CA ALA A 6 9.29 -46.56 -84.50
C ALA A 6 9.85 -45.34 -83.77
N ILE A 7 10.81 -44.60 -84.36
CA ILE A 7 11.40 -43.40 -83.73
C ILE A 7 10.34 -42.32 -83.51
N VAL A 8 9.45 -42.08 -84.48
CA VAL A 8 8.34 -41.11 -84.32
C VAL A 8 7.34 -41.56 -83.26
N ALA A 9 6.98 -42.84 -83.21
CA ALA A 9 6.08 -43.37 -82.19
C ALA A 9 6.68 -43.27 -80.78
N THR A 10 7.96 -43.64 -80.59
CA THR A 10 8.64 -43.53 -79.29
C THR A 10 8.87 -42.08 -78.88
N ALA A 11 9.26 -41.19 -79.81
CA ALA A 11 9.41 -39.76 -79.52
C ALA A 11 8.07 -39.10 -79.16
N PHE A 12 6.99 -39.44 -79.87
CA PHE A 12 5.64 -38.96 -79.53
C PHE A 12 5.17 -39.54 -78.20
N MET A 13 5.42 -40.82 -77.91
CA MET A 13 5.04 -41.44 -76.64
C MET A 13 5.81 -40.84 -75.45
N LEU A 14 7.08 -40.47 -75.64
CA LEU A 14 7.87 -39.73 -74.64
C LEU A 14 7.37 -38.29 -74.43
N LEU A 15 7.06 -37.56 -75.52
CA LEU A 15 6.45 -36.22 -75.43
C LEU A 15 5.08 -36.25 -74.73
N PHE A 16 4.26 -37.26 -75.05
CA PHE A 16 2.93 -37.46 -74.49
C PHE A 16 2.98 -37.89 -73.02
N GLN A 17 3.92 -38.78 -72.66
CA GLN A 17 4.19 -39.09 -71.25
C GLN A 17 4.72 -37.86 -70.50
N GLY A 18 5.53 -37.02 -71.14
CA GLY A 18 6.00 -35.74 -70.60
C GLY A 18 4.84 -34.79 -70.28
N SER A 19 3.98 -34.46 -71.25
CA SER A 19 2.89 -33.50 -71.02
C SER A 19 1.80 -34.01 -70.06
N VAL A 20 1.58 -35.33 -70.03
CA VAL A 20 0.69 -35.97 -69.03
C VAL A 20 1.35 -36.02 -67.65
N ALA A 21 2.66 -36.20 -67.55
CA ALA A 21 3.38 -36.14 -66.28
C ALA A 21 3.46 -34.71 -65.72
N ASP A 22 3.71 -33.70 -66.56
CA ASP A 22 3.64 -32.28 -66.15
C ASP A 22 2.23 -31.92 -65.68
N GLY A 23 1.19 -32.32 -66.43
CA GLY A 23 -0.20 -32.09 -66.06
C GLY A 23 -0.61 -32.77 -64.75
N ALA A 24 -0.14 -34.00 -64.52
CA ALA A 24 -0.36 -34.74 -63.27
C ALA A 24 0.47 -34.18 -62.10
N GLY A 25 1.72 -33.77 -62.33
CA GLY A 25 2.58 -33.12 -61.33
C GLY A 25 1.98 -31.82 -60.84
N ARG A 26 1.54 -30.93 -61.74
CA ARG A 26 0.82 -29.70 -61.37
C ARG A 26 -0.51 -29.96 -60.65
N LEU A 27 -1.13 -31.13 -60.88
CA LEU A 27 -2.33 -31.55 -60.15
C LEU A 27 -2.00 -31.99 -58.72
N ASP A 28 -0.85 -32.67 -58.52
CA ASP A 28 -0.36 -33.10 -57.20
C ASP A 28 0.19 -31.91 -56.40
N ASP A 29 0.99 -31.03 -57.03
CA ASP A 29 1.45 -29.75 -56.47
C ASP A 29 0.26 -28.86 -56.05
N GLY A 30 -0.75 -28.76 -56.91
CA GLY A 30 -1.98 -28.01 -56.64
C GLY A 30 -2.84 -28.65 -55.54
N ALA A 31 -2.87 -29.98 -55.45
CA ALA A 31 -3.55 -30.71 -54.39
C ALA A 31 -2.84 -30.61 -53.04
N SER A 32 -1.50 -30.60 -53.01
CA SER A 32 -0.71 -30.31 -51.81
C SER A 32 -0.93 -28.87 -51.37
N THR A 33 -0.73 -27.89 -52.26
CA THR A 33 -0.94 -26.46 -51.96
C THR A 33 -2.35 -26.18 -51.43
N LEU A 34 -3.38 -26.83 -52.01
CA LEU A 34 -4.75 -26.78 -51.52
C LEU A 34 -4.90 -27.45 -50.13
N ASN A 35 -4.35 -28.64 -49.95
CA ASN A 35 -4.40 -29.38 -48.68
C ASN A 35 -3.71 -28.62 -47.55
N ASP A 36 -2.55 -28.03 -47.84
CA ASP A 36 -1.67 -27.37 -46.88
C ASP A 36 -2.25 -26.00 -46.53
N GLY A 37 -2.72 -25.23 -47.53
CA GLY A 37 -3.51 -24.02 -47.29
C GLY A 37 -4.78 -24.26 -46.45
N VAL A 38 -5.44 -25.42 -46.57
CA VAL A 38 -6.56 -25.80 -45.71
C VAL A 38 -6.11 -26.25 -44.31
N GLN A 39 -5.16 -27.18 -44.20
CA GLN A 39 -4.83 -27.83 -42.92
C GLN A 39 -3.82 -27.07 -42.08
N ALA A 40 -2.76 -26.52 -42.69
CA ALA A 40 -1.74 -25.76 -41.97
C ALA A 40 -2.25 -24.36 -41.62
N ASP A 41 -2.81 -23.64 -42.59
CA ASP A 41 -3.08 -22.21 -42.43
C ASP A 41 -4.54 -21.88 -42.14
N LEU A 42 -5.50 -22.42 -42.90
CA LEU A 42 -6.93 -22.10 -42.66
C LEU A 42 -7.43 -22.73 -41.34
N VAL A 43 -7.10 -23.99 -41.06
CA VAL A 43 -7.51 -24.68 -39.82
C VAL A 43 -6.72 -24.17 -38.60
N SER A 44 -5.42 -23.87 -38.72
CA SER A 44 -4.71 -23.17 -37.62
C SER A 44 -5.30 -21.78 -37.41
N GLY A 45 -5.51 -20.99 -38.47
CA GLY A 45 -6.04 -19.63 -38.37
C GLY A 45 -7.40 -19.57 -37.69
N VAL A 46 -8.32 -20.50 -38.00
CA VAL A 46 -9.60 -20.64 -37.28
C VAL A 46 -9.40 -21.12 -35.83
N GLY A 47 -8.42 -21.99 -35.57
CA GLY A 47 -8.06 -22.41 -34.21
C GLY A 47 -7.52 -21.26 -33.35
N ASP A 48 -6.59 -20.48 -33.89
CA ASP A 48 -5.96 -19.33 -33.22
C ASP A 48 -6.95 -18.18 -33.05
N LEU A 49 -7.86 -17.96 -34.01
CA LEU A 49 -9.01 -17.05 -33.85
C LEU A 49 -9.95 -17.52 -32.73
N GLY A 50 -10.16 -18.83 -32.59
CA GLY A 50 -10.97 -19.42 -31.52
C GLY A 50 -10.30 -19.31 -30.14
N ALA A 51 -8.99 -19.52 -30.07
CA ALA A 51 -8.19 -19.34 -28.86
C ALA A 51 -8.16 -17.86 -28.43
N GLY A 52 -7.72 -16.95 -29.31
CA GLY A 52 -7.69 -15.52 -29.05
C GLY A 52 -9.04 -14.93 -28.67
N ALA A 53 -10.15 -15.41 -29.23
CA ALA A 53 -11.51 -15.00 -28.82
C ALA A 53 -11.94 -15.58 -27.46
N THR A 54 -11.44 -16.76 -27.09
CA THR A 54 -11.67 -17.35 -25.76
C THR A 54 -10.86 -16.61 -24.69
N ASP A 55 -9.60 -16.32 -24.98
CA ASP A 55 -8.70 -15.57 -24.10
C ASP A 55 -9.18 -14.12 -23.92
N LEU A 56 -9.72 -13.48 -24.97
CA LEU A 56 -10.43 -12.19 -24.87
C LEU A 56 -11.61 -12.24 -23.89
N ASN A 57 -12.41 -13.31 -23.96
CA ASN A 57 -13.58 -13.45 -23.10
C ASN A 57 -13.15 -13.76 -21.64
N ALA A 58 -12.11 -14.58 -21.44
CA ALA A 58 -11.54 -14.84 -20.12
C ALA A 58 -10.96 -13.57 -19.50
N ALA A 59 -10.12 -12.81 -20.24
CA ALA A 59 -9.58 -11.53 -19.79
C ALA A 59 -10.67 -10.55 -19.33
N VAL A 60 -11.81 -10.50 -20.03
CA VAL A 60 -12.93 -9.65 -19.64
C VAL A 60 -13.67 -10.17 -18.40
N GLN A 61 -13.96 -11.48 -18.32
CA GLN A 61 -14.76 -12.08 -17.26
C GLN A 61 -14.00 -12.27 -15.93
N ASP A 62 -12.75 -12.73 -16.01
CA ASP A 62 -11.99 -13.24 -14.85
C ASP A 62 -11.02 -12.18 -14.28
N ASP A 63 -10.47 -11.31 -15.14
CA ASP A 63 -9.51 -10.27 -14.74
C ASP A 63 -10.10 -8.86 -14.72
N VAL A 64 -10.66 -8.38 -15.85
CA VAL A 64 -11.06 -6.97 -16.01
C VAL A 64 -12.31 -6.62 -15.20
N VAL A 65 -13.38 -7.42 -15.26
CA VAL A 65 -14.60 -7.14 -14.46
C VAL A 65 -14.29 -7.21 -12.95
N PRO A 66 -13.68 -8.29 -12.40
CA PRO A 66 -13.33 -8.35 -10.99
C PRO A 66 -12.25 -7.33 -10.56
N GLY A 67 -11.38 -6.91 -11.49
CA GLY A 67 -10.42 -5.83 -11.27
C GLY A 67 -11.10 -4.46 -11.11
N VAL A 68 -12.09 -4.15 -11.97
CA VAL A 68 -12.88 -2.91 -11.88
C VAL A 68 -13.80 -2.90 -10.66
N GLU A 69 -14.40 -4.04 -10.31
CA GLU A 69 -15.20 -4.18 -9.08
C GLU A 69 -14.34 -3.98 -7.82
N ALA A 70 -13.16 -4.61 -7.75
CA ALA A 70 -12.21 -4.39 -6.65
C ALA A 70 -11.70 -2.94 -6.59
N LEU A 71 -11.51 -2.27 -7.73
CA LEU A 71 -11.12 -0.86 -7.79
C LEU A 71 -12.23 0.07 -7.25
N ALA A 72 -13.50 -0.26 -7.50
CA ALA A 72 -14.65 0.50 -6.99
C ALA A 72 -14.90 0.26 -5.49
N GLU A 73 -14.80 -0.99 -5.04
CA GLU A 73 -14.84 -1.40 -3.63
C GLU A 73 -13.72 -0.71 -2.83
N GLY A 74 -12.47 -0.81 -3.30
CA GLY A 74 -11.31 -0.18 -2.67
C GLY A 74 -11.40 1.35 -2.64
N ALA A 75 -11.92 1.99 -3.68
CA ALA A 75 -12.17 3.43 -3.70
C ALA A 75 -13.26 3.86 -2.69
N GLY A 76 -14.31 3.06 -2.51
CA GLY A 76 -15.35 3.30 -1.49
C GLY A 76 -14.78 3.19 -0.07
N GLN A 77 -14.05 2.10 0.22
CA GLN A 77 -13.38 1.89 1.50
C GLN A 77 -12.35 3.00 1.81
N LEU A 78 -11.74 3.61 0.78
CA LEU A 78 -10.84 4.75 0.94
C LEU A 78 -11.56 6.05 1.34
N ASP A 79 -12.76 6.32 0.80
CA ASP A 79 -13.55 7.51 1.16
C ASP A 79 -14.18 7.36 2.55
N ASP A 80 -14.76 6.19 2.86
CA ASP A 80 -15.27 5.85 4.19
C ASP A 80 -14.16 5.91 5.24
N GLY A 81 -13.01 5.26 5.00
CA GLY A 81 -11.86 5.26 5.90
C GLY A 81 -11.26 6.66 6.11
N ALA A 82 -11.23 7.51 5.07
CA ALA A 82 -10.82 8.90 5.19
C ALA A 82 -11.85 9.75 5.97
N GLY A 83 -13.13 9.47 5.80
CA GLY A 83 -14.23 10.06 6.56
C GLY A 83 -14.12 9.76 8.05
N ASP A 84 -13.96 8.49 8.41
CA ASP A 84 -13.91 8.04 9.81
C ASP A 84 -12.59 8.40 10.50
N LEU A 85 -11.46 8.41 9.77
CA LEU A 85 -10.20 8.98 10.24
C LEU A 85 -10.34 10.47 10.54
N ARG A 86 -10.98 11.25 9.65
CA ARG A 86 -11.25 12.68 9.85
C ARG A 86 -12.19 12.92 11.03
N ALA A 87 -13.24 12.10 11.19
CA ALA A 87 -14.15 12.17 12.33
C ALA A 87 -13.42 11.86 13.66
N GLY A 88 -12.57 10.82 13.67
CA GLY A 88 -11.74 10.45 14.82
C GLY A 88 -10.76 11.56 15.22
N VAL A 89 -10.09 12.20 14.26
CA VAL A 89 -9.19 13.36 14.52
C VAL A 89 -9.96 14.57 15.07
N ILE A 90 -11.18 14.83 14.58
CA ILE A 90 -12.04 15.91 15.12
C ILE A 90 -12.48 15.61 16.56
N LYS A 91 -12.89 14.36 16.86
CA LYS A 91 -13.19 13.92 18.24
C LYS A 91 -11.95 14.08 19.15
N LEU A 92 -10.79 13.64 18.69
CA LEU A 92 -9.51 13.72 19.42
C LEU A 92 -9.14 15.17 19.78
N HIS A 93 -9.25 16.09 18.81
CA HIS A 93 -9.00 17.52 19.03
C HIS A 93 -9.97 18.11 20.06
N ASN A 94 -11.26 17.81 19.95
CA ASN A 94 -12.29 18.32 20.88
C ASN A 94 -12.13 17.74 22.30
N GLY A 95 -11.77 16.46 22.42
CA GLY A 95 -11.48 15.81 23.72
C GLY A 95 -10.22 16.38 24.38
N SER A 96 -9.14 16.53 23.61
CA SER A 96 -7.89 17.19 24.05
C SER A 96 -8.14 18.61 24.56
N LYS A 97 -8.96 19.39 23.83
CA LYS A 97 -9.36 20.74 24.25
C LYS A 97 -10.13 20.75 25.58
N LYS A 98 -11.13 19.87 25.76
CA LYS A 98 -11.87 19.73 27.04
C LYS A 98 -10.93 19.45 28.22
N ILE A 99 -9.91 18.60 28.02
CA ILE A 99 -8.91 18.28 29.05
C ILE A 99 -8.02 19.49 29.35
N SER A 100 -7.57 20.22 28.31
CA SER A 100 -6.79 21.45 28.47
C SER A 100 -7.55 22.52 29.25
N ASP A 101 -8.83 22.76 28.90
CA ASP A 101 -9.68 23.75 29.55
C ASP A 101 -9.89 23.42 31.04
N GLY A 102 -10.18 22.15 31.38
CA GLY A 102 -10.32 21.71 32.77
C GLY A 102 -9.02 21.74 33.58
N THR A 103 -7.87 21.51 32.93
CA THR A 103 -6.56 21.62 33.58
C THR A 103 -6.23 23.09 33.93
N ALA A 104 -6.60 24.03 33.06
CA ALA A 104 -6.41 25.45 33.30
C ALA A 104 -7.26 25.99 34.47
N GLU A 105 -8.53 25.56 34.58
CA GLU A 105 -9.39 25.94 35.72
C GLU A 105 -8.87 25.35 37.05
N THR A 106 -8.34 24.12 37.03
CA THR A 106 -7.78 23.45 38.23
C THR A 106 -6.54 24.18 38.79
N ALA A 107 -5.74 24.84 37.94
CA ALA A 107 -4.60 25.64 38.38
C ALA A 107 -5.00 26.92 39.15
N SER A 108 -6.25 27.38 39.03
CA SER A 108 -6.76 28.55 39.76
C SER A 108 -7.22 28.21 41.18
N ASP A 109 -7.96 27.11 41.37
CA ASP A 109 -8.48 26.66 42.67
C ASP A 109 -7.36 26.38 43.71
N VAL A 110 -6.10 26.17 43.28
CA VAL A 110 -4.94 25.92 44.15
C VAL A 110 -4.35 27.21 44.74
N ALA A 111 -4.57 28.37 44.12
CA ALA A 111 -4.04 29.65 44.60
C ALA A 111 -4.76 30.13 45.88
N ASP A 112 -6.09 30.05 45.89
CA ASP A 112 -6.95 30.54 46.99
C ASP A 112 -6.72 29.81 48.33
N LEU A 113 -6.14 28.61 48.30
CA LEU A 113 -5.89 27.80 49.51
C LEU A 113 -4.68 28.32 50.33
N ALA A 114 -3.82 29.16 49.75
CA ALA A 114 -2.62 29.68 50.43
C ALA A 114 -2.95 30.75 51.49
N ASP A 115 -3.88 31.67 51.19
CA ASP A 115 -4.16 32.84 52.04
C ASP A 115 -4.84 32.48 53.38
N ALA A 116 -5.56 31.36 53.44
CA ALA A 116 -6.22 30.89 54.66
C ALA A 116 -5.23 30.58 55.81
N SER A 117 -3.95 30.33 55.49
CA SER A 117 -2.91 29.98 56.47
C SER A 117 -2.51 31.18 57.36
N LEU A 118 -2.49 32.40 56.82
CA LEU A 118 -1.91 33.58 57.48
C LEU A 118 -2.79 34.19 58.59
N LEU A 119 -4.09 33.89 58.61
CA LEU A 119 -5.02 34.44 59.61
C LEU A 119 -4.95 33.73 60.97
N LEU A 120 -4.44 32.50 61.04
CA LEU A 120 -4.43 31.71 62.26
C LEU A 120 -3.35 32.14 63.27
N THR A 121 -2.21 32.64 62.76
CA THR A 121 -1.02 32.95 63.58
C THR A 121 -1.19 34.20 64.46
N ALA A 122 -2.08 35.13 64.09
CA ALA A 122 -2.25 36.41 64.80
C ALA A 122 -3.05 36.30 66.13
N GLY A 123 -3.77 35.20 66.36
CA GLY A 123 -4.63 35.04 67.53
C GLY A 123 -3.87 34.68 68.82
N GLN A 124 -2.76 33.94 68.73
CA GLN A 124 -2.09 33.34 69.89
C GLN A 124 -1.34 34.38 70.74
N THR A 125 -0.86 35.48 70.15
CA THR A 125 0.00 36.46 70.83
C THR A 125 -0.72 37.26 71.91
N LYS A 126 -2.05 37.46 71.81
CA LYS A 126 -2.83 38.31 72.73
C LYS A 126 -3.30 37.62 74.02
N LEU A 127 -3.12 36.31 74.16
CA LEU A 127 -3.55 35.56 75.34
C LEU A 127 -2.53 35.63 76.49
N ASN A 128 -1.27 35.95 76.18
CA ASN A 128 -0.14 35.77 77.10
C ASN A 128 0.04 36.92 78.11
N ASP A 129 -0.40 38.13 77.75
CA ASP A 129 -0.11 39.36 78.52
C ASP A 129 -0.98 39.51 79.79
N GLY A 130 -2.14 38.84 79.84
CA GLY A 130 -3.16 39.04 80.89
C GLY A 130 -2.87 38.37 82.24
N LEU A 131 -1.80 37.58 82.37
CA LEU A 131 -1.48 36.80 83.59
C LEU A 131 -0.47 37.50 84.52
N GLY A 132 0.00 38.70 84.18
CA GLY A 132 1.07 39.39 84.91
C GLY A 132 0.64 40.20 86.14
N GLU A 133 -0.64 40.58 86.28
CA GLU A 133 -1.06 41.64 87.22
C GLU A 133 -1.63 41.16 88.57
N LEU A 134 -1.78 39.85 88.82
CA LEU A 134 -2.28 39.34 90.13
C LEU A 134 -1.18 39.20 91.19
N ASN A 135 -0.46 40.32 91.31
CA ASN A 135 0.65 40.66 92.19
C ASN A 135 0.23 40.83 93.68
N ASP A 136 1.18 40.63 94.60
CA ASP A 136 1.21 41.03 96.03
C ASP A 136 -0.03 40.92 96.94
N GLY A 137 0.07 40.07 98.00
CA GLY A 137 -0.98 40.01 99.04
C GLY A 137 -0.67 39.25 100.34
N ALA A 138 0.60 39.08 100.73
CA ALA A 138 0.98 38.07 101.74
C ALA A 138 0.83 38.41 103.26
N PRO A 139 1.24 39.58 103.79
CA PRO A 139 1.54 39.70 105.23
C PRO A 139 0.47 40.45 106.06
N ALA A 140 -0.27 39.74 106.93
CA ALA A 140 -1.20 40.39 107.88
C ALA A 140 -1.56 39.63 109.19
N LEU A 141 -1.29 38.32 109.32
CA LEU A 141 -1.93 37.47 110.36
C LEU A 141 -0.97 36.93 111.46
N ALA A 142 0.24 37.49 111.59
CA ALA A 142 1.30 36.91 112.44
C ALA A 142 1.24 37.28 113.94
N ASP A 143 0.43 38.27 114.33
CA ASP A 143 0.57 38.98 115.63
C ASP A 143 -0.23 38.35 116.80
N GLY A 144 -1.15 37.41 116.52
CA GLY A 144 -2.13 36.90 117.48
C GLY A 144 -1.64 35.88 118.52
N ALA A 145 -0.32 35.61 118.62
CA ALA A 145 0.21 34.42 119.29
C ALA A 145 0.52 34.57 120.79
N GLU A 146 0.77 35.79 121.28
CA GLU A 146 1.73 35.97 122.40
C GLU A 146 1.14 35.86 123.84
N ARG A 147 -0.18 35.69 123.99
CA ARG A 147 -0.87 36.55 124.96
C ARG A 147 -1.41 35.95 126.28
N LEU A 148 -1.66 34.65 126.45
CA LEU A 148 -2.22 34.09 127.71
C LEU A 148 -1.99 32.57 127.80
N ALA A 149 -0.96 32.01 128.45
CA ALA A 149 -0.14 32.43 129.60
C ALA A 149 -0.92 32.45 130.94
N GLY A 150 -0.34 31.82 131.97
CA GLY A 150 -1.03 31.41 133.21
C GLY A 150 -1.79 30.08 133.01
N GLY A 151 -1.28 28.90 133.40
CA GLY A 151 -0.35 28.64 134.51
C GLY A 151 -1.19 28.43 135.79
N SER A 152 -0.75 28.77 137.00
CA SER A 152 0.59 28.81 137.64
C SER A 152 0.38 28.46 139.14
N LEU A 153 1.32 27.94 139.96
CA LEU A 153 1.40 27.30 141.34
C LEU A 153 0.29 26.51 142.13
N LEU A 154 0.21 25.14 142.09
CA LEU A 154 -0.55 24.27 143.05
C LEU A 154 -0.01 22.83 143.19
N VAL A 155 -0.31 21.94 142.23
CA VAL A 155 -0.45 20.46 142.42
C VAL A 155 0.82 19.76 142.93
N ALA A 156 1.99 20.31 142.60
CA ALA A 156 3.33 20.22 143.20
C ALA A 156 3.95 18.87 143.63
N ALA A 157 3.20 17.92 144.20
CA ALA A 157 3.75 16.87 145.04
C ALA A 157 4.12 15.57 144.30
N GLY A 158 3.51 15.29 143.14
CA GLY A 158 3.79 14.07 142.36
C GLY A 158 5.15 14.06 141.63
N VAL A 159 5.83 15.20 141.59
CA VAL A 159 6.96 15.52 140.69
C VAL A 159 8.12 14.52 140.79
N VAL A 160 8.68 14.36 141.99
CA VAL A 160 10.06 13.87 142.15
C VAL A 160 10.27 12.43 141.66
N ARG A 161 9.23 11.58 141.68
CA ARG A 161 9.34 10.16 141.28
C ARG A 161 9.20 9.88 139.78
N VAL A 162 8.86 10.87 138.97
CA VAL A 162 8.75 10.73 137.50
C VAL A 162 10.03 11.15 136.79
N SER A 163 10.84 12.04 137.40
CA SER A 163 12.03 12.65 136.81
C SER A 163 13.04 11.64 136.24
N ASP A 164 13.34 10.57 136.98
CA ASP A 164 14.49 9.70 136.69
C ASP A 164 14.27 8.76 135.49
N GLY A 165 13.02 8.53 135.07
CA GLY A 165 12.68 7.62 133.97
C GLY A 165 12.61 8.27 132.59
N VAL A 166 12.52 9.60 132.50
CA VAL A 166 12.17 10.32 131.26
C VAL A 166 13.37 10.46 130.31
N THR A 167 14.57 10.68 130.84
CA THR A 167 15.76 11.06 130.05
C THR A 167 16.16 10.05 128.95
N PRO A 168 16.14 8.72 129.18
CA PRO A 168 16.46 7.76 128.11
C PRO A 168 15.39 7.66 127.02
N LEU A 169 14.11 7.88 127.39
CA LEU A 169 12.97 7.77 126.49
C LEU A 169 12.87 8.98 125.54
N ASP A 170 13.14 10.18 126.07
CA ASP A 170 13.28 11.44 125.31
C ASP A 170 14.35 11.30 124.20
N ALA A 171 15.55 10.80 124.56
CA ALA A 171 16.63 10.53 123.61
C ALA A 171 16.30 9.43 122.57
N GLY A 172 15.44 8.47 122.92
CA GLY A 172 14.93 7.45 122.00
C GLY A 172 13.95 8.02 120.97
N ALA A 173 12.96 8.78 121.44
CA ALA A 173 11.95 9.42 120.59
C ALA A 173 12.59 10.43 119.62
N GLN A 174 13.56 11.23 120.06
CA GLN A 174 14.28 12.18 119.20
C GLN A 174 15.05 11.47 118.07
N LYS A 175 15.73 10.36 118.35
CA LYS A 175 16.41 9.56 117.30
C LYS A 175 15.43 9.00 116.28
N LEU A 176 14.27 8.54 116.72
CA LEU A 176 13.25 7.96 115.84
C LEU A 176 12.54 9.04 115.00
N ALA A 177 12.36 10.25 115.54
CA ALA A 177 11.89 11.42 114.80
C ALA A 177 12.90 11.88 113.72
N VAL A 178 14.20 11.90 114.02
CA VAL A 178 15.25 12.18 113.03
C VAL A 178 15.24 11.13 111.91
N GLY A 179 15.09 9.84 112.26
CA GLY A 179 14.95 8.77 111.27
C GLY A 179 13.71 8.92 110.38
N ALA A 180 12.56 9.29 110.96
CA ALA A 180 11.34 9.56 110.20
C ALA A 180 11.50 10.76 109.25
N GLY A 181 12.12 11.85 109.70
CA GLY A 181 12.45 13.00 108.86
C GLY A 181 13.43 12.67 107.72
N GLN A 182 14.41 11.79 107.96
CA GLN A 182 15.31 11.28 106.91
C GLN A 182 14.56 10.45 105.86
N VAL A 183 13.61 9.61 106.28
CA VAL A 183 12.74 8.87 105.35
C VAL A 183 11.83 9.83 104.57
N GLN A 184 11.24 10.84 105.22
CA GLN A 184 10.39 11.84 104.57
C GLN A 184 11.17 12.65 103.52
N ALA A 185 12.39 13.09 103.84
CA ALA A 185 13.28 13.76 102.90
C ALA A 185 13.74 12.84 101.74
N GLY A 186 14.01 11.57 102.02
CA GLY A 186 14.32 10.56 101.00
C GLY A 186 13.15 10.32 100.04
N VAL A 187 11.93 10.18 100.57
CA VAL A 187 10.69 10.03 99.78
C VAL A 187 10.39 11.28 98.97
N ALA A 188 10.60 12.48 99.52
CA ALA A 188 10.49 13.73 98.77
C ALA A 188 11.50 13.80 97.61
N THR A 189 12.75 13.40 97.86
CA THR A 189 13.81 13.35 96.83
C THR A 189 13.46 12.35 95.71
N VAL A 190 12.97 11.16 96.06
CA VAL A 190 12.53 10.15 95.07
C VAL A 190 11.30 10.64 94.30
N SER A 191 10.31 11.25 94.97
CA SER A 191 9.10 11.79 94.33
C SER A 191 9.42 12.90 93.31
N ALA A 192 10.34 13.80 93.66
CA ALA A 192 10.84 14.85 92.77
C ALA A 192 11.58 14.29 91.52
N GLY A 193 12.21 13.10 91.63
CA GLY A 193 12.81 12.40 90.50
C GLY A 193 11.83 11.54 89.69
N VAL A 194 10.84 10.93 90.34
CA VAL A 194 9.88 10.01 89.69
C VAL A 194 8.88 10.76 88.81
N THR A 195 8.43 11.96 89.18
CA THR A 195 7.46 12.70 88.34
C THR A 195 8.04 13.09 86.97
N PRO A 196 9.25 13.69 86.85
CA PRO A 196 9.90 13.91 85.56
C PRO A 196 10.25 12.63 84.80
N LEU A 197 10.59 11.55 85.50
CA LEU A 197 10.88 10.24 84.87
C LEU A 197 9.62 9.60 84.27
N ASP A 198 8.48 9.72 84.96
CA ASP A 198 7.18 9.20 84.52
C ASP A 198 6.65 9.96 83.29
N GLU A 199 6.83 11.28 83.26
CA GLU A 199 6.55 12.10 82.08
C GLU A 199 7.53 11.81 80.93
N GLY A 200 8.83 11.66 81.22
CA GLY A 200 9.84 11.26 80.25
C GLY A 200 9.53 9.90 79.61
N ALA A 201 9.09 8.92 80.40
CA ALA A 201 8.69 7.60 79.92
C ALA A 201 7.44 7.65 79.04
N ARG A 202 6.42 8.46 79.39
CA ARG A 202 5.23 8.66 78.52
C ARG A 202 5.58 9.32 77.20
N ARG A 203 6.41 10.37 77.22
CA ARG A 203 6.88 11.06 76.00
C ARG A 203 7.72 10.13 75.11
N LEU A 204 8.56 9.28 75.71
CA LEU A 204 9.33 8.27 74.97
C LEU A 204 8.42 7.20 74.36
N ALA A 205 7.40 6.74 75.10
CA ALA A 205 6.39 5.80 74.58
C ALA A 205 5.60 6.38 73.40
N ALA A 206 5.11 7.62 73.52
CA ALA A 206 4.42 8.33 72.45
C ALA A 206 5.30 8.47 71.19
N GLY A 207 6.54 8.95 71.34
CA GLY A 207 7.48 9.07 70.22
C GLY A 207 7.82 7.72 69.55
N SER A 208 7.91 6.63 70.31
CA SER A 208 8.08 5.30 69.70
C SER A 208 6.83 4.81 68.95
N SER A 209 5.62 5.18 69.38
CA SER A 209 4.39 4.90 68.62
C SER A 209 4.31 5.73 67.33
N GLU A 210 4.78 6.98 67.34
CA GLU A 210 4.93 7.80 66.14
C GLU A 210 5.94 7.18 65.15
N VAL A 211 7.05 6.63 65.65
CA VAL A 211 8.02 5.89 64.82
C VAL A 211 7.40 4.63 64.20
N VAL A 212 6.61 3.84 64.95
CA VAL A 212 5.86 2.69 64.41
C VAL A 212 4.91 3.12 63.29
N ALA A 213 4.16 4.21 63.48
CA ALA A 213 3.27 4.76 62.46
C ALA A 213 4.03 5.24 61.21
N GLY A 214 5.18 5.91 61.40
CA GLY A 214 6.06 6.35 60.32
C GLY A 214 6.65 5.19 59.51
N VAL A 215 7.07 4.09 60.16
CA VAL A 215 7.54 2.89 59.46
C VAL A 215 6.40 2.23 58.66
N GLY A 216 5.17 2.22 59.19
CA GLY A 216 3.99 1.78 58.43
C GLY A 216 3.69 2.64 57.19
N GLN A 217 3.98 3.94 57.24
CA GLN A 217 3.90 4.81 56.07
C GLN A 217 5.01 4.54 55.05
N VAL A 218 6.23 4.21 55.51
CA VAL A 218 7.34 3.79 54.64
C VAL A 218 7.01 2.47 53.93
N ASP A 219 6.36 1.51 54.60
CA ASP A 219 5.94 0.25 53.98
C ASP A 219 4.92 0.48 52.85
N ALA A 220 3.88 1.27 53.11
CA ALA A 220 2.90 1.65 52.10
C ALA A 220 3.54 2.39 50.91
N ALA A 221 4.50 3.27 51.17
CA ALA A 221 5.25 3.98 50.14
C ALA A 221 6.18 3.06 49.33
N ALA A 222 6.84 2.08 49.97
CA ALA A 222 7.71 1.12 49.31
C ALA A 222 6.92 0.21 48.34
N ASN A 223 5.74 -0.25 48.76
CA ASN A 223 4.83 -1.04 47.91
C ASN A 223 4.32 -0.22 46.71
N LEU A 224 3.90 1.04 46.92
CA LEU A 224 3.53 1.96 45.83
C LEU A 224 4.69 2.21 44.85
N LEU A 225 5.93 2.31 45.35
CA LEU A 225 7.12 2.53 44.53
C LEU A 225 7.50 1.27 43.74
N ALA A 226 7.33 0.09 44.33
CA ALA A 226 7.47 -1.20 43.64
C ALA A 226 6.48 -1.32 42.47
N ASP A 227 5.19 -1.10 42.70
CA ASP A 227 4.15 -1.10 41.66
C ASP A 227 4.46 -0.10 40.54
N GLY A 228 4.82 1.15 40.91
CA GLY A 228 5.22 2.18 39.96
C GLY A 228 6.43 1.78 39.11
N SER A 229 7.45 1.19 39.72
CA SER A 229 8.63 0.69 38.98
C SER A 229 8.31 -0.49 38.06
N GLY A 230 7.39 -1.38 38.45
CA GLY A 230 6.88 -2.45 37.61
C GLY A 230 6.12 -1.92 36.38
N GLN A 231 5.31 -0.86 36.55
CA GLN A 231 4.63 -0.19 35.44
C GLN A 231 5.62 0.49 34.48
N VAL A 232 6.65 1.16 35.00
CA VAL A 232 7.72 1.76 34.16
C VAL A 232 8.49 0.70 33.39
N TYR A 233 8.86 -0.42 34.04
CA TYR A 233 9.51 -1.54 33.37
C TYR A 233 8.64 -2.13 32.26
N ALA A 234 7.37 -2.43 32.53
CA ALA A 234 6.43 -2.92 31.51
C ALA A 234 6.19 -1.91 30.37
N GLY A 235 6.19 -0.62 30.66
CA GLY A 235 6.13 0.45 29.65
C GLY A 235 7.37 0.50 28.77
N SER A 236 8.56 0.43 29.37
CA SER A 236 9.85 0.44 28.65
C SER A 236 10.04 -0.79 27.75
N GLN A 237 9.61 -1.98 28.19
CA GLN A 237 9.58 -3.20 27.37
C GLN A 237 8.67 -3.05 26.13
N ARG A 238 7.51 -2.42 26.29
CA ARG A 238 6.59 -2.13 25.16
C ARG A 238 7.15 -1.09 24.19
N LEU A 239 7.82 -0.06 24.70
CA LEU A 239 8.53 0.94 23.89
C LEU A 239 9.66 0.30 23.09
N ASN A 240 10.46 -0.55 23.74
CA ASN A 240 11.56 -1.30 23.14
C ASN A 240 11.07 -2.18 21.98
N GLY A 241 10.01 -2.97 22.19
CA GLY A 241 9.41 -3.80 21.14
C GLY A 241 8.89 -2.98 19.95
N GLY A 242 8.22 -1.84 20.21
CA GLY A 242 7.76 -0.93 19.15
C GLY A 242 8.91 -0.29 18.34
N LEU A 243 10.00 0.10 19.02
CA LEU A 243 11.20 0.64 18.37
C LEU A 243 11.97 -0.43 17.59
N SER A 244 11.98 -1.69 18.06
CA SER A 244 12.52 -2.83 17.32
C SER A 244 11.76 -3.09 16.01
N GLN A 245 10.41 -3.07 16.07
CA GLN A 245 9.57 -3.18 14.88
C GLN A 245 9.78 -1.99 13.91
N LEU A 246 9.94 -0.78 14.43
CA LEU A 246 10.25 0.40 13.62
C LEU A 246 11.63 0.29 12.95
N ALA A 247 12.64 -0.22 13.66
CA ALA A 247 13.98 -0.49 13.12
C ALA A 247 13.96 -1.57 12.03
N ALA A 248 13.08 -2.57 12.12
CA ALA A 248 12.86 -3.53 11.04
C ALA A 248 12.21 -2.86 9.81
N ASN A 249 11.14 -2.08 10.00
CA ASN A 249 10.45 -1.35 8.93
C ASN A 249 11.38 -0.36 8.18
N ASN A 250 12.37 0.20 8.88
CA ASN A 250 13.38 1.07 8.28
C ASN A 250 14.22 0.39 7.19
N GLY A 251 14.42 -0.94 7.26
CA GLY A 251 15.02 -1.72 6.19
C GLY A 251 14.17 -1.69 4.92
N THR A 252 12.85 -1.84 5.06
CA THR A 252 11.87 -1.73 3.96
C THR A 252 11.87 -0.34 3.35
N ILE A 253 11.95 0.73 4.16
CA ILE A 253 12.00 2.12 3.67
C ILE A 253 13.26 2.34 2.81
N LEU A 254 14.44 1.92 3.29
CA LEU A 254 15.70 2.02 2.55
C LEU A 254 15.67 1.23 1.23
N GLY A 255 15.13 0.01 1.26
CA GLY A 255 14.89 -0.82 0.07
C GLY A 255 13.95 -0.14 -0.92
N GLY A 256 12.85 0.43 -0.44
CA GLY A 256 11.88 1.19 -1.23
C GLY A 256 12.51 2.37 -1.98
N THR A 257 13.29 3.23 -1.29
CA THR A 257 14.02 4.31 -2.00
C THR A 257 15.01 3.80 -3.03
N SER A 258 15.66 2.66 -2.76
CA SER A 258 16.60 2.05 -3.71
C SER A 258 15.87 1.54 -4.96
N ALA A 259 14.68 0.96 -4.79
CA ALA A 259 13.81 0.52 -5.89
C ALA A 259 13.28 1.70 -6.71
N VAL A 260 12.82 2.79 -6.07
CA VAL A 260 12.38 4.01 -6.79
C VAL A 260 13.55 4.63 -7.57
N GLN A 261 14.77 4.66 -7.01
CA GLN A 261 15.94 5.14 -7.74
C GLN A 261 16.32 4.24 -8.93
N ALA A 262 16.16 2.93 -8.80
CA ALA A 262 16.34 1.98 -9.92
C ALA A 262 15.28 2.20 -11.01
N GLY A 263 14.00 2.35 -10.65
CA GLY A 263 12.92 2.66 -11.59
C GLY A 263 13.10 3.99 -12.30
N ALA A 264 13.58 5.03 -11.59
CA ALA A 264 13.90 6.32 -12.18
C ALA A 264 15.07 6.25 -13.20
N ASN A 265 16.04 5.35 -13.00
CA ASN A 265 17.07 5.08 -14.01
C ASN A 265 16.46 4.36 -15.23
N GLY A 266 15.72 3.25 -15.01
CA GLY A 266 15.12 2.47 -16.09
C GLY A 266 14.14 3.26 -16.96
N LEU A 267 13.42 4.22 -16.37
CA LEU A 267 12.55 5.15 -17.11
C LEU A 267 13.36 6.13 -17.98
N ALA A 268 14.52 6.60 -17.50
CA ALA A 268 15.42 7.45 -18.29
C ALA A 268 16.05 6.65 -19.46
N ASP A 269 16.52 5.44 -19.19
CA ASP A 269 17.12 4.54 -20.19
C ASP A 269 16.08 4.15 -21.26
N GLY A 270 14.85 3.83 -20.85
CA GLY A 270 13.74 3.55 -21.75
C GLY A 270 13.35 4.77 -22.62
N ALA A 271 13.34 5.98 -22.05
CA ALA A 271 13.08 7.19 -22.82
C ALA A 271 14.19 7.50 -23.85
N VAL A 272 15.45 7.15 -23.58
CA VAL A 272 16.54 7.21 -24.57
C VAL A 272 16.37 6.15 -25.68
N ALA A 273 15.88 4.95 -25.35
CA ALA A 273 15.63 3.90 -26.34
C ALA A 273 14.48 4.26 -27.30
N VAL A 274 13.38 4.83 -26.80
CA VAL A 274 12.23 5.26 -27.62
C VAL A 274 12.60 6.46 -28.50
N ASP A 275 13.38 7.41 -27.98
CA ASP A 275 13.90 8.57 -28.71
C ASP A 275 14.78 8.16 -29.90
N ALA A 276 15.72 7.22 -29.69
CA ALA A 276 16.51 6.63 -30.76
C ALA A 276 15.65 5.85 -31.79
N GLY A 277 14.52 5.29 -31.37
CA GLY A 277 13.53 4.69 -32.27
C GLY A 277 12.78 5.73 -33.11
N ALA A 278 12.40 6.87 -32.51
CA ALA A 278 11.77 7.99 -33.22
C ALA A 278 12.70 8.59 -34.28
N ASP A 279 14.00 8.71 -34.00
CA ASP A 279 15.04 9.11 -34.96
C ASP A 279 15.12 8.15 -36.17
N GLN A 280 15.07 6.83 -35.93
CA GLN A 280 15.04 5.84 -37.02
C GLN A 280 13.77 5.93 -37.87
N VAL A 281 12.61 6.15 -37.25
CA VAL A 281 11.35 6.41 -37.96
C VAL A 281 11.49 7.69 -38.80
N TYR A 282 12.00 8.78 -38.25
CA TYR A 282 12.27 10.03 -38.99
C TYR A 282 13.17 9.81 -40.21
N GLY A 283 14.25 9.05 -40.06
CA GLY A 283 15.13 8.67 -41.16
C GLY A 283 14.41 7.89 -42.27
N GLY A 284 13.58 6.91 -41.89
CA GLY A 284 12.76 6.13 -42.84
C GLY A 284 11.71 6.96 -43.56
N LEU A 285 11.00 7.84 -42.84
CA LEU A 285 10.02 8.77 -43.42
C LEU A 285 10.68 9.74 -44.40
N ALA A 286 11.87 10.26 -44.08
CA ALA A 286 12.64 11.13 -44.97
C ALA A 286 13.08 10.41 -46.25
N GLN A 287 13.52 9.15 -46.16
CA GLN A 287 13.85 8.33 -47.34
C GLN A 287 12.61 8.06 -48.22
N LEU A 288 11.48 7.70 -47.61
CA LEU A 288 10.25 7.43 -48.36
C LEU A 288 9.69 8.69 -49.03
N ASN A 289 9.76 9.84 -48.36
CA ASN A 289 9.41 11.15 -48.92
C ASN A 289 10.34 11.59 -50.07
N ALA A 290 11.62 11.21 -50.03
CA ALA A 290 12.56 11.44 -51.13
C ALA A 290 12.36 10.50 -52.33
N GLY A 291 11.95 9.25 -52.10
CA GLY A 291 11.71 8.25 -53.15
C GLY A 291 10.37 8.40 -53.87
N ALA A 292 9.32 8.84 -53.18
CA ALA A 292 7.97 8.95 -53.73
C ALA A 292 7.86 9.83 -55.01
N PRO A 293 8.49 11.03 -55.10
CA PRO A 293 8.45 11.84 -56.32
C PRO A 293 9.03 11.13 -57.55
N ALA A 294 10.17 10.45 -57.40
CA ALA A 294 10.83 9.74 -58.50
C ALA A 294 9.98 8.56 -59.02
N LEU A 295 9.22 7.90 -58.15
CA LEU A 295 8.29 6.83 -58.54
C LEU A 295 7.06 7.38 -59.27
N VAL A 296 6.56 8.57 -58.90
CA VAL A 296 5.49 9.26 -59.65
C VAL A 296 5.98 9.70 -61.03
N GLU A 297 7.20 10.25 -61.12
CA GLU A 297 7.81 10.65 -62.40
C GLU A 297 8.02 9.44 -63.32
N GLY A 298 8.57 8.35 -62.81
CA GLY A 298 8.74 7.09 -63.55
C GLY A 298 7.41 6.47 -64.02
N ALA A 299 6.37 6.50 -63.17
CA ALA A 299 5.03 6.06 -63.56
C ALA A 299 4.42 6.96 -64.65
N GLY A 300 4.63 8.28 -64.57
CA GLY A 300 4.21 9.23 -65.61
C GLY A 300 4.90 9.00 -66.95
N ALA A 301 6.21 8.77 -66.95
CA ALA A 301 6.98 8.45 -68.15
C ALA A 301 6.53 7.12 -68.79
N ALA A 302 6.27 6.09 -67.98
CA ALA A 302 5.74 4.81 -68.45
C ALA A 302 4.31 4.95 -69.02
N ALA A 303 3.45 5.77 -68.41
CA ALA A 303 2.11 6.07 -68.93
C ALA A 303 2.17 6.79 -70.29
N ALA A 304 3.09 7.73 -70.47
CA ALA A 304 3.32 8.42 -71.74
C ALA A 304 3.80 7.46 -72.84
N GLY A 305 4.82 6.63 -72.55
CA GLY A 305 5.30 5.62 -73.50
C GLY A 305 4.24 4.57 -73.87
N ALA A 306 3.32 4.26 -72.96
CA ALA A 306 2.17 3.41 -73.25
C ALA A 306 1.15 4.10 -74.18
N ALA A 307 0.88 5.40 -74.01
CA ALA A 307 0.03 6.17 -74.91
C ALA A 307 0.63 6.26 -76.33
N ASP A 308 1.95 6.48 -76.44
CA ASP A 308 2.67 6.49 -77.71
C ASP A 308 2.63 5.11 -78.40
N LEU A 309 2.87 4.03 -77.65
CA LEU A 309 2.81 2.66 -78.18
C LEU A 309 1.42 2.31 -78.73
N LYS A 310 0.35 2.70 -78.00
CA LYS A 310 -1.05 2.54 -78.44
C LYS A 310 -1.31 3.31 -79.74
N SER A 311 -0.85 4.56 -79.82
CA SER A 311 -1.01 5.42 -81.01
C SER A 311 -0.27 4.85 -82.22
N GLY A 312 0.96 4.38 -82.00
CA GLY A 312 1.78 3.74 -83.02
C GLY A 312 1.18 2.43 -83.53
N SER A 313 0.72 1.54 -82.65
CA SER A 313 0.16 0.26 -83.08
C SER A 313 -1.21 0.41 -83.75
N ALA A 314 -2.04 1.37 -83.33
CA ALA A 314 -3.26 1.74 -84.06
C ALA A 314 -2.96 2.27 -85.48
N SER A 315 -1.90 3.08 -85.63
CA SER A 315 -1.44 3.57 -86.94
C SER A 315 -0.94 2.44 -87.84
N VAL A 316 -0.21 1.46 -87.27
CA VAL A 316 0.20 0.24 -87.98
C VAL A 316 -1.01 -0.60 -88.40
N ALA A 317 -1.98 -0.84 -87.49
CA ALA A 317 -3.18 -1.60 -87.81
C ALA A 317 -3.98 -0.97 -88.97
N GLY A 318 -4.14 0.36 -89.00
CA GLY A 318 -4.77 1.08 -90.10
C GLY A 318 -4.03 0.95 -91.44
N GLY A 319 -2.70 1.08 -91.43
CA GLY A 319 -1.87 0.89 -92.63
C GLY A 319 -1.90 -0.55 -93.15
N VAL A 320 -1.89 -1.53 -92.25
CA VAL A 320 -1.97 -2.97 -92.58
C VAL A 320 -3.35 -3.34 -93.12
N ALA A 321 -4.44 -2.77 -92.58
CA ALA A 321 -5.79 -2.95 -93.13
C ALA A 321 -5.90 -2.41 -94.56
N ALA A 322 -5.38 -1.20 -94.83
CA ALA A 322 -5.36 -0.64 -96.18
C ALA A 322 -4.53 -1.50 -97.17
N ALA A 323 -3.43 -2.11 -96.71
CA ALA A 323 -2.65 -3.06 -97.50
C ALA A 323 -3.40 -4.38 -97.74
N GLN A 324 -4.17 -4.87 -96.75
CA GLN A 324 -5.01 -6.07 -96.84
C GLN A 324 -6.13 -5.88 -97.87
N ASP A 325 -6.83 -4.74 -97.85
CA ASP A 325 -7.86 -4.40 -98.84
C ASP A 325 -7.27 -4.27 -100.26
N GLY A 326 -6.06 -3.71 -100.37
CA GLY A 326 -5.30 -3.67 -101.62
C GLY A 326 -4.95 -5.07 -102.15
N ALA A 327 -4.47 -5.97 -101.28
CA ALA A 327 -4.15 -7.35 -101.63
C ALA A 327 -5.40 -8.17 -102.01
N GLY A 328 -6.51 -7.99 -101.29
CA GLY A 328 -7.80 -8.59 -101.64
C GLY A 328 -8.33 -8.09 -102.99
N THR A 329 -8.29 -6.78 -103.22
CA THR A 329 -8.67 -6.16 -104.50
C THR A 329 -7.81 -6.67 -105.66
N LEU A 330 -6.50 -6.88 -105.42
CA LEU A 330 -5.60 -7.49 -106.40
C LEU A 330 -5.98 -8.94 -106.68
N ALA A 331 -6.24 -9.76 -105.65
CA ALA A 331 -6.68 -11.13 -105.80
C ALA A 331 -7.98 -11.25 -106.62
N THR A 332 -8.98 -10.39 -106.36
CA THR A 332 -10.22 -10.33 -107.15
C THR A 332 -9.97 -9.99 -108.62
N LYS A 333 -9.11 -8.99 -108.90
CA LYS A 333 -8.76 -8.60 -110.28
C LYS A 333 -8.00 -9.70 -111.02
N ILE A 334 -7.09 -10.41 -110.35
CA ILE A 334 -6.38 -11.55 -110.93
C ILE A 334 -7.35 -12.72 -111.18
N GLY A 335 -8.31 -12.99 -110.28
CA GLY A 335 -9.36 -13.99 -110.54
C GLY A 335 -10.24 -13.67 -111.76
N GLY A 336 -10.47 -12.38 -112.03
CA GLY A 336 -11.09 -11.93 -113.30
C GLY A 336 -10.22 -12.23 -114.52
N LEU A 337 -8.90 -12.13 -114.41
CA LEU A 337 -7.95 -12.51 -115.47
C LEU A 337 -7.90 -14.04 -115.67
N VAL A 338 -7.95 -14.84 -114.60
CA VAL A 338 -8.08 -16.31 -114.67
C VAL A 338 -9.32 -16.69 -115.48
N GLY A 339 -10.51 -16.22 -115.06
CA GLY A 339 -11.75 -16.53 -115.76
C GLY A 339 -11.81 -16.04 -117.21
N GLY A 340 -11.16 -14.92 -117.52
CA GLY A 340 -10.99 -14.44 -118.90
C GLY A 340 -10.04 -15.31 -119.74
N ALA A 341 -8.93 -15.77 -119.15
CA ALA A 341 -7.99 -16.67 -119.79
C ALA A 341 -8.60 -18.07 -120.03
N ASP A 342 -9.37 -18.59 -119.07
CA ASP A 342 -10.12 -19.84 -119.20
C ASP A 342 -11.16 -19.76 -120.35
N GLN A 343 -11.85 -18.62 -120.48
CA GLN A 343 -12.78 -18.38 -121.59
C GLN A 343 -12.08 -18.35 -122.95
N VAL A 344 -10.91 -17.71 -123.06
CA VAL A 344 -10.09 -17.73 -124.27
C VAL A 344 -9.61 -19.15 -124.57
N GLN A 345 -9.10 -19.88 -123.56
CA GLN A 345 -8.65 -21.27 -123.72
C GLN A 345 -9.78 -22.18 -124.21
N GLY A 346 -10.93 -22.17 -123.55
CA GLY A 346 -12.09 -22.99 -123.93
C GLY A 346 -12.64 -22.63 -125.32
N GLY A 347 -12.70 -21.33 -125.65
CA GLY A 347 -13.10 -20.86 -126.97
C GLY A 347 -12.15 -21.30 -128.07
N ASN A 348 -10.82 -21.19 -127.86
CA ASN A 348 -9.82 -21.61 -128.82
C ASN A 348 -9.70 -23.13 -128.97
N LEU A 349 -9.97 -23.92 -127.92
CA LEU A 349 -10.08 -25.38 -128.03
C LEU A 349 -11.29 -25.79 -128.88
N ASN A 350 -12.46 -25.19 -128.66
CA ASN A 350 -13.64 -25.49 -129.48
C ASN A 350 -13.52 -24.96 -130.92
N LEU A 351 -12.77 -23.88 -131.15
CA LEU A 351 -12.41 -23.42 -132.49
C LEU A 351 -11.44 -24.39 -133.18
N GLN A 352 -10.41 -24.87 -132.46
CA GLN A 352 -9.48 -25.89 -132.96
C GLN A 352 -10.22 -27.18 -133.36
N GLU A 353 -11.14 -27.63 -132.51
CA GLU A 353 -12.00 -28.80 -132.76
C GLU A 353 -12.80 -28.63 -134.05
N LYS A 354 -13.53 -27.52 -134.21
CA LYS A 354 -14.34 -27.21 -135.40
C LYS A 354 -13.49 -27.05 -136.67
N LEU A 355 -12.32 -26.43 -136.59
CA LEU A 355 -11.39 -26.32 -137.72
C LEU A 355 -10.84 -27.68 -138.14
N THR A 356 -10.57 -28.57 -137.18
CA THR A 356 -10.12 -29.95 -137.44
C THR A 356 -11.23 -30.78 -138.08
N GLN A 357 -12.48 -30.64 -137.60
CA GLN A 357 -13.65 -31.26 -138.23
C GLN A 357 -13.84 -30.78 -139.68
N LEU A 358 -13.68 -29.47 -139.93
CA LEU A 358 -13.81 -28.88 -141.27
C LEU A 358 -12.67 -29.32 -142.22
N ALA A 359 -11.43 -29.41 -141.72
CA ALA A 359 -10.29 -29.98 -142.46
C ALA A 359 -10.45 -31.48 -142.78
N GLY A 360 -11.20 -32.21 -141.95
CA GLY A 360 -11.62 -33.59 -142.20
C GLY A 360 -12.72 -33.72 -143.26
N ALA A 361 -13.43 -32.63 -143.57
CA ALA A 361 -14.59 -32.61 -144.46
C ALA A 361 -14.33 -31.96 -145.84
N THR A 362 -13.07 -31.74 -146.21
CA THR A 362 -12.68 -31.18 -147.52
C THR A 362 -11.58 -32.00 -148.18
N ASP A 363 -11.72 -32.19 -149.50
CA ASP A 363 -10.75 -32.87 -150.36
C ASP A 363 -9.69 -31.92 -150.97
N ASP A 364 -9.84 -30.59 -150.80
CA ASP A 364 -8.85 -29.63 -151.24
C ASP A 364 -7.65 -29.62 -150.29
N ALA A 365 -6.52 -30.13 -150.76
CA ALA A 365 -5.30 -30.27 -149.97
C ALA A 365 -4.69 -28.93 -149.50
N ALA A 366 -4.89 -27.84 -150.24
CA ALA A 366 -4.36 -26.52 -149.87
C ALA A 366 -5.23 -25.86 -148.79
N LEU A 367 -6.55 -25.90 -148.96
CA LEU A 367 -7.51 -25.45 -147.94
C LEU A 367 -7.37 -26.27 -146.66
N LYS A 368 -7.23 -27.60 -146.78
CA LYS A 368 -7.00 -28.51 -145.65
C LYS A 368 -5.76 -28.14 -144.85
N ALA A 369 -4.62 -27.95 -145.52
CA ALA A 369 -3.37 -27.55 -144.86
C ALA A 369 -3.49 -26.19 -144.14
N GLN A 370 -4.24 -25.24 -144.71
CA GLN A 370 -4.53 -23.95 -144.08
C GLN A 370 -5.42 -24.09 -142.84
N LEU A 371 -6.47 -24.92 -142.90
CA LEU A 371 -7.37 -25.20 -141.77
C LEU A 371 -6.62 -25.94 -140.64
N GLU A 372 -5.76 -26.90 -140.97
CA GLU A 372 -4.91 -27.61 -140.00
C GLU A 372 -3.89 -26.69 -139.35
N ALA A 373 -3.23 -25.80 -140.11
CA ALA A 373 -2.32 -24.79 -139.56
C ALA A 373 -3.04 -23.77 -138.67
N LEU A 374 -4.27 -23.37 -139.01
CA LEU A 374 -5.10 -22.49 -138.18
C LEU A 374 -5.60 -23.21 -136.92
N ALA A 375 -5.94 -24.50 -137.00
CA ALA A 375 -6.29 -25.33 -135.86
C ALA A 375 -5.10 -25.48 -134.89
N GLN A 376 -3.89 -25.72 -135.40
CA GLN A 376 -2.65 -25.74 -134.61
C GLN A 376 -2.38 -24.38 -133.95
N SER A 377 -2.57 -23.28 -134.69
CA SER A 377 -2.43 -21.91 -134.16
C SER A 377 -3.45 -21.62 -133.06
N SER A 378 -4.69 -22.10 -133.21
CA SER A 378 -5.74 -22.00 -132.19
C SER A 378 -5.39 -22.81 -130.93
N GLY A 379 -4.87 -24.03 -131.10
CA GLY A 379 -4.39 -24.87 -129.99
C GLY A 379 -3.19 -24.27 -129.26
N ALA A 380 -2.26 -23.63 -129.98
CA ALA A 380 -1.14 -22.91 -129.40
C ALA A 380 -1.60 -21.69 -128.58
N LEU A 381 -2.59 -20.93 -129.07
CA LEU A 381 -3.21 -19.84 -128.32
C LEU A 381 -3.99 -20.34 -127.09
N ALA A 382 -4.68 -21.47 -127.20
CA ALA A 382 -5.31 -22.12 -126.04
C ALA A 382 -4.29 -22.56 -124.98
N ALA A 383 -3.15 -23.12 -125.39
CA ALA A 383 -2.07 -23.49 -124.48
C ALA A 383 -1.46 -22.26 -123.79
N GLY A 384 -1.23 -21.18 -124.53
CA GLY A 384 -0.78 -19.89 -123.97
C GLY A 384 -1.78 -19.28 -123.00
N ALA A 385 -3.08 -19.32 -123.33
CA ALA A 385 -4.14 -18.88 -122.42
C ALA A 385 -4.20 -19.72 -121.13
N GLY A 386 -4.03 -21.05 -121.23
CA GLY A 386 -3.94 -21.94 -120.07
C GLY A 386 -2.69 -21.67 -119.20
N GLN A 387 -1.55 -21.31 -119.81
CA GLN A 387 -0.37 -20.86 -119.06
C GLN A 387 -0.61 -19.53 -118.33
N VAL A 388 -1.33 -18.59 -118.96
CA VAL A 388 -1.74 -17.33 -118.31
C VAL A 388 -2.73 -17.61 -117.17
N SER A 389 -3.71 -18.49 -117.35
CA SER A 389 -4.67 -18.89 -116.31
C SER A 389 -3.97 -19.54 -115.11
N ALA A 390 -3.03 -20.48 -115.35
CA ALA A 390 -2.27 -21.13 -114.28
C ALA A 390 -1.38 -20.14 -113.51
N GLY A 391 -0.65 -19.27 -114.21
CA GLY A 391 0.19 -18.24 -113.60
C GLY A 391 -0.63 -17.20 -112.82
N ALA A 392 -1.78 -16.78 -113.37
CA ALA A 392 -2.71 -15.90 -112.69
C ALA A 392 -3.33 -16.58 -111.45
N SER A 393 -3.69 -17.86 -111.52
CA SER A 393 -4.22 -18.62 -110.37
C SER A 393 -3.20 -18.72 -109.23
N GLN A 394 -1.92 -18.92 -109.56
CA GLN A 394 -0.83 -18.88 -108.58
C GLN A 394 -0.64 -17.48 -107.98
N ALA A 395 -0.70 -16.43 -108.79
CA ALA A 395 -0.60 -15.03 -108.33
C ALA A 395 -1.80 -14.61 -107.46
N GLN A 396 -3.02 -15.05 -107.80
CA GLN A 396 -4.23 -14.85 -107.00
C GLN A 396 -4.11 -15.56 -105.65
N THR A 397 -3.59 -16.80 -105.63
CA THR A 397 -3.33 -17.54 -104.39
C THR A 397 -2.31 -16.80 -103.50
N GLY A 398 -1.25 -16.26 -104.09
CA GLY A 398 -0.28 -15.41 -103.40
C GLY A 398 -0.89 -14.12 -102.84
N ALA A 399 -1.74 -13.43 -103.60
CA ALA A 399 -2.42 -12.21 -103.16
C ALA A 399 -3.42 -12.47 -102.01
N SER A 400 -4.21 -13.56 -102.09
CA SER A 400 -5.10 -14.00 -101.01
C SER A 400 -4.34 -14.44 -99.75
N GLY A 401 -3.18 -15.10 -99.92
CA GLY A 401 -2.27 -15.45 -98.82
C GLY A 401 -1.72 -14.19 -98.13
N LEU A 402 -1.25 -13.22 -98.91
CA LEU A 402 -0.77 -11.92 -98.39
C LEU A 402 -1.87 -11.18 -97.63
N ALA A 403 -3.09 -11.10 -98.17
CA ALA A 403 -4.23 -10.49 -97.48
C ALA A 403 -4.52 -11.19 -96.12
N SER A 404 -4.39 -12.52 -96.08
CA SER A 404 -4.61 -13.30 -94.85
C SER A 404 -3.53 -13.03 -93.79
N SER A 405 -2.25 -12.99 -94.18
CA SER A 405 -1.14 -12.66 -93.27
C SER A 405 -1.15 -11.21 -92.79
N LEU A 406 -1.62 -10.26 -93.63
CA LEU A 406 -1.85 -8.88 -93.21
C LEU A 406 -2.99 -8.79 -92.17
N GLY A 407 -4.07 -9.57 -92.33
CA GLY A 407 -5.11 -9.69 -91.30
C GLY A 407 -4.58 -10.18 -89.95
N GLN A 408 -3.69 -11.17 -89.94
CA GLN A 408 -3.02 -11.64 -88.72
C GLN A 408 -2.14 -10.55 -88.09
N LEU A 409 -1.38 -9.80 -88.90
CA LEU A 409 -0.55 -8.69 -88.42
C LEU A 409 -1.37 -7.53 -87.83
N SER A 410 -2.53 -7.21 -88.42
CA SER A 410 -3.47 -6.21 -87.89
C SER A 410 -4.07 -6.64 -86.54
N GLY A 411 -4.38 -7.94 -86.39
CA GLY A 411 -4.77 -8.54 -85.11
C GLY A 411 -3.67 -8.39 -84.04
N GLY A 412 -2.41 -8.67 -84.39
CA GLY A 412 -1.27 -8.48 -83.50
C GLY A 412 -1.06 -7.03 -83.08
N ALA A 413 -1.13 -6.08 -84.02
CA ALA A 413 -1.04 -4.65 -83.72
C ALA A 413 -2.17 -4.16 -82.79
N SER A 414 -3.37 -4.74 -82.93
CA SER A 414 -4.52 -4.49 -82.06
C SER A 414 -4.31 -5.06 -80.65
N GLN A 415 -3.71 -6.24 -80.52
CA GLN A 415 -3.33 -6.81 -79.21
C GLN A 415 -2.27 -5.94 -78.50
N VAL A 416 -1.31 -5.38 -79.23
CA VAL A 416 -0.33 -4.42 -78.67
C VAL A 416 -1.02 -3.15 -78.14
N ALA A 417 -2.05 -2.64 -78.83
CA ALA A 417 -2.82 -1.49 -78.36
C ALA A 417 -3.50 -1.78 -77.00
N VAL A 418 -4.14 -2.95 -76.86
CA VAL A 418 -4.79 -3.40 -75.61
C VAL A 418 -3.76 -3.65 -74.50
N GLY A 419 -2.58 -4.18 -74.82
CA GLY A 419 -1.48 -4.32 -73.87
C GLY A 419 -1.00 -2.96 -73.33
N ALA A 420 -0.88 -1.97 -74.22
CA ALA A 420 -0.51 -0.61 -73.86
C ALA A 420 -1.58 0.10 -73.01
N GLU A 421 -2.87 -0.11 -73.27
CA GLU A 421 -3.96 0.38 -72.40
C GLU A 421 -3.88 -0.19 -70.98
N LYS A 422 -3.60 -1.49 -70.84
CA LYS A 422 -3.41 -2.14 -69.53
C LYS A 422 -2.21 -1.58 -68.78
N LEU A 423 -1.09 -1.32 -69.48
CA LEU A 423 0.09 -0.69 -68.90
C LEU A 423 -0.22 0.72 -68.39
N ALA A 424 -0.89 1.55 -69.21
CA ALA A 424 -1.30 2.90 -68.82
C ALA A 424 -2.20 2.90 -67.57
N ALA A 425 -3.17 1.98 -67.50
CA ALA A 425 -4.05 1.81 -66.34
C ALA A 425 -3.26 1.40 -65.08
N GLY A 426 -2.33 0.45 -65.20
CA GLY A 426 -1.46 0.03 -64.09
C GLY A 426 -0.56 1.16 -63.58
N THR A 427 0.04 1.96 -64.48
CA THR A 427 0.85 3.12 -64.09
C THR A 427 0.03 4.22 -63.40
N ALA A 428 -1.23 4.40 -63.79
CA ALA A 428 -2.14 5.31 -63.09
C ALA A 428 -2.49 4.82 -61.68
N GLN A 429 -2.67 3.50 -61.49
CA GLN A 429 -2.87 2.90 -60.17
C GLN A 429 -1.64 3.08 -59.27
N VAL A 430 -0.42 2.90 -59.79
CA VAL A 430 0.83 3.15 -59.05
C VAL A 430 0.90 4.61 -58.61
N SER A 431 0.68 5.56 -59.53
CA SER A 431 0.70 7.00 -59.20
C SER A 431 -0.33 7.37 -58.11
N GLY A 432 -1.57 6.86 -58.22
CA GLY A 432 -2.59 7.04 -57.18
C GLY A 432 -2.27 6.36 -55.84
N GLY A 433 -1.52 5.25 -55.86
CA GLY A 433 -0.98 4.60 -54.67
C GLY A 433 0.06 5.48 -53.96
N VAL A 434 1.04 6.00 -54.70
CA VAL A 434 2.09 6.87 -54.14
C VAL A 434 1.52 8.18 -53.61
N GLN A 435 0.48 8.75 -54.24
CA GLN A 435 -0.24 9.91 -53.71
C GLN A 435 -0.89 9.65 -52.34
N LYS A 436 -1.42 8.43 -52.10
CA LYS A 436 -1.93 8.05 -50.77
C LYS A 436 -0.82 7.93 -49.73
N VAL A 437 0.34 7.36 -50.11
CA VAL A 437 1.52 7.28 -49.23
C VAL A 437 2.03 8.68 -48.87
N ALA A 438 2.12 9.59 -49.85
CA ALA A 438 2.48 10.99 -49.62
C ALA A 438 1.49 11.72 -48.67
N GLY A 439 0.19 11.45 -48.80
CA GLY A 439 -0.83 11.95 -47.87
C GLY A 439 -0.69 11.40 -46.45
N GLY A 440 -0.27 10.15 -46.29
CA GLY A 440 -0.02 9.52 -44.99
C GLY A 440 1.31 9.91 -44.32
N LEU A 441 2.32 10.29 -45.11
CA LEU A 441 3.64 10.70 -44.60
C LEU A 441 3.58 11.93 -43.69
N ALA A 442 2.77 12.94 -44.03
CA ALA A 442 2.67 14.18 -43.26
C ALA A 442 2.20 13.97 -41.80
N PRO A 443 1.03 13.35 -41.50
CA PRO A 443 0.60 13.10 -40.13
C PRO A 443 1.52 12.12 -39.39
N LEU A 444 2.15 11.16 -40.09
CA LEU A 444 3.08 10.21 -39.47
C LEU A 444 4.40 10.90 -39.05
N THR A 445 4.86 11.89 -39.81
CA THR A 445 6.00 12.74 -39.44
C THR A 445 5.66 13.66 -38.26
N ALA A 446 4.41 14.15 -38.18
CA ALA A 446 3.96 14.92 -37.02
C ALA A 446 3.90 14.05 -35.74
N GLY A 447 3.33 12.85 -35.82
CA GLY A 447 3.30 11.90 -34.69
C GLY A 447 4.70 11.49 -34.20
N ALA A 448 5.69 11.41 -35.10
CA ALA A 448 7.09 11.19 -34.70
C ALA A 448 7.68 12.40 -33.94
N ALA A 449 7.31 13.64 -34.30
CA ALA A 449 7.69 14.85 -33.58
C ALA A 449 7.07 14.90 -32.17
N ASP A 450 5.78 14.58 -32.07
CA ASP A 450 5.03 14.55 -30.81
C ASP A 450 5.59 13.45 -29.87
N LEU A 451 5.96 12.29 -30.41
CA LEU A 451 6.61 11.22 -29.67
C LEU A 451 7.97 11.67 -29.10
N ALA A 452 8.83 12.28 -29.93
CA ALA A 452 10.13 12.79 -29.50
C ALA A 452 10.02 13.86 -28.40
N ALA A 453 9.05 14.78 -28.54
CA ALA A 453 8.75 15.78 -27.51
C ALA A 453 8.25 15.14 -26.21
N GLY A 454 7.46 14.06 -26.31
CA GLY A 454 7.03 13.24 -25.17
C GLY A 454 8.20 12.54 -24.46
N THR A 455 9.13 11.93 -25.20
CA THR A 455 10.31 11.27 -24.60
C THR A 455 11.21 12.26 -23.87
N GLU A 456 11.43 13.47 -24.39
CA GLU A 456 12.19 14.50 -23.66
C GLU A 456 11.50 14.92 -22.35
N GLN A 457 10.16 15.03 -22.30
CA GLN A 457 9.45 15.26 -21.04
C GLN A 457 9.67 14.11 -20.04
N VAL A 458 9.72 12.85 -20.51
CA VAL A 458 10.03 11.69 -19.65
C VAL A 458 11.50 11.69 -19.19
N LYS A 459 12.47 12.09 -20.04
CA LYS A 459 13.88 12.26 -19.63
C LYS A 459 14.01 13.34 -18.54
N VAL A 460 13.35 14.48 -18.69
CA VAL A 460 13.34 15.56 -17.68
C VAL A 460 12.64 15.13 -16.38
N GLY A 461 11.51 14.44 -16.48
CA GLY A 461 10.76 13.93 -15.33
C GLY A 461 11.53 12.88 -14.53
N SER A 462 12.12 11.90 -15.21
CA SER A 462 12.94 10.84 -14.59
C SER A 462 14.22 11.40 -13.95
N ALA A 463 14.90 12.36 -14.60
CA ALA A 463 16.02 13.08 -14.00
C ALA A 463 15.62 13.86 -12.73
N THR A 464 14.43 14.49 -12.74
CA THR A 464 13.89 15.23 -11.58
C THR A 464 13.55 14.28 -10.43
N LEU A 465 12.90 13.15 -10.71
CA LEU A 465 12.62 12.10 -9.73
C LEU A 465 13.91 11.55 -9.09
N LYS A 466 14.91 11.23 -9.92
CA LYS A 466 16.24 10.78 -9.50
C LYS A 466 16.95 11.80 -8.59
N ALA A 467 16.85 13.10 -8.90
CA ALA A 467 17.36 14.15 -8.04
C ALA A 467 16.60 14.24 -6.70
N GLY A 468 15.27 14.15 -6.72
CA GLY A 468 14.43 14.14 -5.51
C GLY A 468 14.73 12.97 -4.58
N VAL A 469 14.87 11.74 -5.11
CA VAL A 469 15.28 10.57 -4.31
C VAL A 469 16.69 10.74 -3.74
N GLY A 470 17.61 11.32 -4.52
CA GLY A 470 18.96 11.67 -4.06
C GLY A 470 18.98 12.70 -2.91
N GLN A 471 18.00 13.61 -2.85
CA GLN A 471 17.81 14.55 -1.74
C GLN A 471 17.11 13.90 -0.53
N LEU A 472 16.22 12.93 -0.75
CA LEU A 472 15.49 12.23 0.30
C LEU A 472 16.36 11.20 1.04
N ALA A 473 17.26 10.52 0.36
CA ALA A 473 18.07 9.44 0.92
C ALA A 473 18.89 9.84 2.18
N PRO A 474 19.57 11.01 2.24
CA PRO A 474 20.22 11.47 3.46
C PRO A 474 19.26 11.65 4.65
N GLY A 475 18.05 12.16 4.41
CA GLY A 475 17.03 12.34 5.43
C GLY A 475 16.53 11.01 6.00
N ILE A 476 16.33 10.01 5.14
CA ILE A 476 16.00 8.64 5.57
C ILE A 476 17.16 8.04 6.37
N GLN A 477 18.42 8.14 5.91
CA GLN A 477 19.57 7.63 6.65
C GLN A 477 19.68 8.25 8.06
N GLN A 478 19.44 9.56 8.19
CA GLN A 478 19.41 10.24 9.48
C GLN A 478 18.24 9.76 10.37
N TYR A 479 17.06 9.54 9.80
CA TYR A 479 15.91 8.97 10.50
C TYR A 479 16.18 7.54 11.00
N VAL A 480 16.76 6.67 10.16
CA VAL A 480 17.12 5.29 10.56
C VAL A 480 18.14 5.28 11.69
N ALA A 481 19.17 6.14 11.63
CA ALA A 481 20.13 6.31 12.71
C ALA A 481 19.48 6.84 14.00
N GLY A 482 18.49 7.74 13.90
CA GLY A 482 17.71 8.24 15.02
C GLY A 482 16.88 7.14 15.70
N VAL A 483 16.17 6.31 14.93
CA VAL A 483 15.41 5.16 15.47
C VAL A 483 16.34 4.14 16.13
N GLY A 484 17.48 3.83 15.52
CA GLY A 484 18.48 2.95 16.14
C GLY A 484 19.03 3.48 17.46
N SER A 485 19.26 4.80 17.55
CA SER A 485 19.70 5.47 18.79
C SER A 485 18.60 5.44 19.87
N ALA A 486 17.34 5.66 19.48
CA ALA A 486 16.20 5.56 20.40
C ALA A 486 16.00 4.13 20.91
N TYR A 487 16.17 3.13 20.04
CA TYR A 487 16.10 1.71 20.43
C TYR A 487 17.20 1.36 21.44
N ALA A 488 18.44 1.82 21.24
CA ALA A 488 19.52 1.65 22.21
C ALA A 488 19.17 2.25 23.58
N GLY A 489 18.78 3.54 23.64
CA GLY A 489 18.36 4.18 24.89
C GLY A 489 17.12 3.55 25.54
N SER A 490 16.25 2.90 24.75
CA SER A 490 15.13 2.12 25.29
C SER A 490 15.56 0.78 25.89
N ASN A 491 16.70 0.20 25.50
CA ASN A 491 17.28 -0.95 26.20
C ASN A 491 17.89 -0.52 27.54
N ASP A 492 18.59 0.62 27.57
CA ASP A 492 19.14 1.19 28.80
C ASP A 492 18.03 1.51 29.82
N LEU A 493 16.88 2.02 29.35
CA LEU A 493 15.70 2.26 30.19
C LEU A 493 15.07 0.97 30.74
N VAL A 494 15.04 -0.12 29.95
CA VAL A 494 14.59 -1.44 30.43
C VAL A 494 15.52 -1.94 31.54
N ALA A 495 16.84 -1.86 31.34
CA ALA A 495 17.81 -2.29 32.34
C ALA A 495 17.75 -1.44 33.63
N GLY A 496 17.70 -0.10 33.50
CA GLY A 496 17.61 0.82 34.64
C GLY A 496 16.31 0.67 35.44
N SER A 497 15.17 0.50 34.76
CA SER A 497 13.89 0.26 35.45
C SER A 497 13.84 -1.11 36.14
N GLN A 498 14.46 -2.13 35.55
CA GLN A 498 14.62 -3.44 36.21
C GLN A 498 15.50 -3.35 37.47
N GLN A 499 16.57 -2.55 37.45
CA GLN A 499 17.42 -2.29 38.62
C GLN A 499 16.64 -1.57 39.73
N VAL A 500 15.85 -0.55 39.39
CA VAL A 500 15.00 0.17 40.36
C VAL A 500 13.92 -0.76 40.96
N ALA A 501 13.28 -1.58 40.14
CA ALA A 501 12.31 -2.57 40.62
C ALA A 501 12.93 -3.60 41.59
N GLY A 502 14.18 -4.03 41.33
CA GLY A 502 14.93 -4.88 42.25
C GLY A 502 15.20 -4.21 43.61
N GLY A 503 15.67 -2.96 43.60
CA GLY A 503 15.90 -2.19 44.84
C GLY A 503 14.62 -1.91 45.64
N ASN A 504 13.51 -1.65 44.95
CA ASN A 504 12.20 -1.47 45.60
C ASN A 504 11.69 -2.76 46.23
N ALA A 505 11.90 -3.91 45.59
CA ALA A 505 11.57 -5.22 46.17
C ALA A 505 12.42 -5.54 47.40
N GLU A 506 13.71 -5.15 47.42
CA GLU A 506 14.58 -5.30 48.60
C GLU A 506 14.15 -4.36 49.75
N LEU A 507 13.72 -3.14 49.45
CA LEU A 507 13.15 -2.21 50.45
C LEU A 507 11.85 -2.76 51.06
N ALA A 508 10.92 -3.23 50.21
CA ALA A 508 9.66 -3.83 50.66
C ALA A 508 9.90 -5.10 51.50
N ALA A 509 10.87 -5.95 51.13
CA ALA A 509 11.22 -7.14 51.90
C ALA A 509 11.81 -6.85 53.28
N ASN A 510 12.46 -5.69 53.48
CA ASN A 510 13.10 -5.32 54.74
C ASN A 510 12.23 -4.46 55.67
N THR A 511 11.21 -3.76 55.15
CA THR A 511 10.41 -2.83 55.96
C THR A 511 9.56 -3.54 57.06
N PRO A 512 9.01 -4.75 56.87
CA PRO A 512 8.37 -5.51 57.94
C PRO A 512 9.29 -5.80 59.14
N ASN A 513 10.57 -6.09 58.90
CA ASN A 513 11.56 -6.31 59.97
C ASN A 513 11.79 -5.04 60.80
N LEU A 514 11.80 -3.87 60.13
CA LEU A 514 11.90 -2.57 60.79
C LEU A 514 10.62 -2.24 61.60
N PHE A 515 9.45 -2.64 61.09
CA PHE A 515 8.16 -2.46 61.79
C PHE A 515 8.10 -3.30 63.07
N GLU A 516 8.48 -4.58 63.03
CA GLU A 516 8.58 -5.42 64.24
C GLU A 516 9.58 -4.84 65.25
N GLY A 517 10.76 -4.40 64.79
CA GLY A 517 11.75 -3.75 65.64
C GLY A 517 11.22 -2.48 66.34
N ALA A 518 10.52 -1.62 65.60
CA ALA A 518 9.89 -0.42 66.15
C ALA A 518 8.76 -0.77 67.15
N ALA A 519 7.94 -1.78 66.84
CA ALA A 519 6.84 -2.22 67.70
C ALA A 519 7.34 -2.81 69.03
N LEU A 520 8.45 -3.56 69.01
CA LEU A 520 9.11 -4.06 70.21
C LEU A 520 9.62 -2.93 71.11
N VAL A 521 10.23 -1.89 70.53
CA VAL A 521 10.67 -0.69 71.26
C VAL A 521 9.47 0.07 71.86
N ALA A 522 8.39 0.25 71.11
CA ALA A 522 7.18 0.90 71.59
C ALA A 522 6.52 0.13 72.75
N GLY A 523 6.45 -1.20 72.66
CA GLY A 523 5.99 -2.06 73.76
C GLY A 523 6.88 -1.97 75.00
N GLY A 524 8.21 -1.92 74.82
CA GLY A 524 9.17 -1.70 75.91
C GLY A 524 8.95 -0.36 76.63
N ASN A 525 8.78 0.72 75.87
CA ASN A 525 8.56 2.06 76.43
C ASN A 525 7.19 2.19 77.12
N ALA A 526 6.15 1.56 76.58
CA ALA A 526 4.83 1.50 77.22
C ALA A 526 4.89 0.77 78.58
N ASN A 527 5.64 -0.34 78.65
CA ASN A 527 5.88 -1.05 79.91
C ASN A 527 6.67 -0.22 80.93
N LEU A 528 7.67 0.55 80.48
CA LEU A 528 8.40 1.49 81.34
C LEU A 528 7.47 2.57 81.91
N ALA A 529 6.66 3.20 81.08
CA ALA A 529 5.69 4.22 81.49
C ALA A 529 4.58 3.68 82.42
N ALA A 530 4.21 2.41 82.26
CA ALA A 530 3.31 1.72 83.19
C ALA A 530 3.98 1.49 84.56
N GLY A 531 5.26 1.11 84.57
CA GLY A 531 6.05 0.90 85.80
C GLY A 531 6.32 2.19 86.57
N THR A 532 6.73 3.28 85.90
CA THR A 532 6.87 4.60 86.52
C THR A 532 5.53 5.09 87.07
N GLY A 533 4.44 4.90 86.32
CA GLY A 533 3.09 5.26 86.74
C GLY A 533 2.55 4.41 87.90
N GLN A 534 3.07 3.20 88.14
CA GLN A 534 2.82 2.43 89.36
C GLN A 534 3.61 2.99 90.55
N LEU A 535 4.90 3.25 90.38
CA LEU A 535 5.77 3.82 91.43
C LEU A 535 5.27 5.19 91.91
N ASN A 536 4.88 6.07 90.97
CA ASN A 536 4.34 7.40 91.25
C ASN A 536 3.07 7.35 92.11
N ARG A 537 2.20 6.34 91.90
CA ARG A 537 1.00 6.10 92.73
C ARG A 537 1.29 5.48 94.10
N GLY A 538 2.43 4.79 94.27
CA GLY A 538 2.82 4.20 95.56
C GLY A 538 3.46 5.21 96.53
N LEU A 539 4.16 6.21 96.00
CA LEU A 539 4.90 7.20 96.79
C LEU A 539 4.04 7.99 97.81
N PRO A 540 2.82 8.46 97.50
CA PRO A 540 1.96 9.13 98.48
C PRO A 540 1.58 8.25 99.69
N ALA A 541 1.40 6.95 99.50
CA ALA A 541 1.11 6.02 100.59
C ALA A 541 2.33 5.83 101.51
N LEU A 542 3.54 5.75 100.93
CA LEU A 542 4.79 5.69 101.68
C LEU A 542 5.08 6.99 102.44
N LEU A 543 4.81 8.14 101.81
CA LEU A 543 4.92 9.47 102.44
C LEU A 543 3.93 9.62 103.61
N SER A 544 2.69 9.16 103.43
CA SER A 544 1.66 9.14 104.47
C SER A 544 2.09 8.26 105.65
N GLY A 545 2.59 7.05 105.41
CA GLY A 545 3.11 6.17 106.46
C GLY A 545 4.32 6.77 107.20
N ALA A 546 5.26 7.39 106.49
CA ALA A 546 6.39 8.10 107.10
C ALA A 546 5.92 9.28 107.96
N THR A 547 4.89 10.01 107.51
CA THR A 547 4.29 11.13 108.23
C THR A 547 3.55 10.65 109.48
N GLN A 548 2.80 9.54 109.41
CA GLN A 548 2.18 8.92 110.60
C GLN A 548 3.21 8.47 111.65
N VAL A 549 4.39 7.99 111.23
CA VAL A 549 5.49 7.69 112.16
C VAL A 549 6.10 8.97 112.73
N ALA A 550 6.24 10.04 111.94
CA ALA A 550 6.70 11.34 112.43
C ALA A 550 5.70 11.95 113.44
N ASP A 551 4.41 11.97 113.14
CA ASP A 551 3.33 12.48 114.00
C ASP A 551 3.16 11.62 115.26
N GLY A 552 3.30 10.29 115.15
CA GLY A 552 3.34 9.38 116.29
C GLY A 552 4.54 9.63 117.20
N ASN A 553 5.72 9.89 116.62
CA ASN A 553 6.91 10.27 117.37
C ASN A 553 6.83 11.68 117.95
N ALA A 554 6.19 12.63 117.26
CA ALA A 554 5.90 13.96 117.77
C ALA A 554 4.88 13.90 118.93
N THR A 555 3.90 13.00 118.85
CA THR A 555 2.95 12.72 119.94
C THR A 555 3.64 12.04 121.12
N LEU A 556 4.59 11.12 120.88
CA LEU A 556 5.40 10.51 121.93
C LEU A 556 6.35 11.53 122.59
N ALA A 557 7.00 12.39 121.80
CA ALA A 557 7.87 13.46 122.28
C ALA A 557 7.09 14.58 122.98
N ALA A 558 5.88 14.89 122.53
CA ALA A 558 4.96 15.78 123.22
C ALA A 558 4.42 15.14 124.50
N GLY A 559 4.19 13.82 124.53
CA GLY A 559 3.82 13.07 125.73
C GLY A 559 4.92 13.03 126.78
N THR A 560 6.17 12.74 126.38
CA THR A 560 7.34 12.86 127.29
C THR A 560 7.64 14.32 127.63
N GLY A 561 7.37 15.26 126.73
CA GLY A 561 7.49 16.71 126.95
C GLY A 561 6.43 17.25 127.92
N GLN A 562 5.20 16.76 127.87
CA GLN A 562 4.14 17.01 128.85
C GLN A 562 4.42 16.31 130.16
N LEU A 563 5.06 15.14 130.15
CA LEU A 563 5.54 14.48 131.36
C LEU A 563 6.70 15.29 131.99
N LYS A 564 7.59 15.87 131.19
CA LYS A 564 8.78 16.66 131.60
C LYS A 564 8.45 18.10 132.00
N GLY A 565 7.50 18.75 131.32
CA GLY A 565 6.98 20.09 131.59
C GLY A 565 5.82 20.10 132.58
N GLY A 566 5.09 18.98 132.68
CA GLY A 566 4.15 18.68 133.75
C GLY A 566 4.81 18.61 135.12
N LEU A 567 6.11 18.34 135.21
CA LEU A 567 6.89 18.41 136.46
C LEU A 567 6.88 19.86 137.03
N PRO A 568 7.29 20.91 136.29
CA PRO A 568 7.05 22.30 136.68
C PRO A 568 5.57 22.71 136.73
N ALA A 569 4.70 22.27 135.82
CA ALA A 569 3.27 22.66 135.85
C ALA A 569 2.48 21.99 137.00
N LEU A 570 2.98 20.89 137.57
CA LEU A 570 2.56 20.43 138.89
C LEU A 570 2.87 21.53 139.90
N LEU A 571 4.14 21.89 140.06
CA LEU A 571 4.53 23.01 140.93
C LEU A 571 3.92 24.35 140.49
N SER A 572 3.23 24.39 139.32
CA SER A 572 2.66 25.58 138.68
C SER A 572 1.17 25.49 138.20
N GLY A 573 0.14 25.46 139.09
CA GLY A 573 -1.32 25.66 138.79
C GLY A 573 -2.41 26.04 139.88
N ALA A 574 -2.22 27.02 140.79
CA ALA A 574 -3.17 27.95 141.49
C ALA A 574 -2.52 29.21 142.24
N ASN A 575 -1.64 29.95 141.56
CA ASN A 575 -1.12 31.34 141.70
C ASN A 575 -1.29 31.98 140.29
N ASP A 576 -2.54 32.01 139.84
CA ASP A 576 -3.12 33.16 139.12
C ASP A 576 -2.58 33.54 137.72
N VAL A 577 -3.08 34.71 137.28
CA VAL A 577 -2.72 35.51 136.10
C VAL A 577 -2.87 34.79 134.75
N ALA A 578 -4.05 34.34 134.28
CA ALA A 578 -5.44 34.74 134.56
C ALA A 578 -5.83 36.21 134.22
N GLU A 579 -4.88 37.10 133.95
CA GLU A 579 -5.17 38.51 133.63
C GLU A 579 -4.46 38.93 132.35
N GLY A 580 -5.21 39.52 131.42
CA GLY A 580 -4.68 39.92 130.13
C GLY A 580 -5.74 40.03 129.03
N ASN A 581 -5.72 39.06 128.11
CA ASN A 581 -5.32 39.45 126.77
C ASN A 581 -6.21 38.95 125.61
N GLY A 582 -7.53 38.84 125.83
CA GLY A 582 -8.52 38.44 124.83
C GLY A 582 -8.81 39.50 123.76
N THR A 583 -7.81 39.95 123.00
CA THR A 583 -7.95 40.89 121.89
C THR A 583 -7.08 40.47 120.71
N LEU A 584 -7.69 40.17 119.56
CA LEU A 584 -7.28 40.49 118.17
C LEU A 584 -8.11 39.71 117.12
N ALA A 585 -8.72 38.59 117.48
CA ALA A 585 -9.32 37.64 116.53
C ALA A 585 -10.74 38.00 116.02
N ALA A 586 -10.87 38.97 115.10
CA ALA A 586 -12.07 39.13 114.25
C ALA A 586 -11.83 39.99 112.98
N GLY A 587 -12.03 39.41 111.78
CA GLY A 587 -12.29 40.18 110.55
C GLY A 587 -11.40 39.87 109.32
N ALA A 588 -11.70 38.80 108.58
CA ALA A 588 -11.03 38.47 107.31
C ALA A 588 -11.91 37.91 106.14
N PRO A 589 -13.18 37.44 106.30
CA PRO A 589 -13.96 36.94 105.16
C PRO A 589 -14.84 38.03 104.53
N ARG A 590 -14.26 38.87 103.67
CA ARG A 590 -15.00 39.76 102.74
C ARG A 590 -14.52 39.70 101.28
N LEU A 591 -13.77 38.65 100.92
CA LEU A 591 -13.31 38.39 99.55
C LEU A 591 -14.13 37.28 98.86
N VAL A 592 -15.44 37.25 99.11
CA VAL A 592 -16.39 36.30 98.50
C VAL A 592 -16.97 36.84 97.19
N ASP A 593 -17.08 38.17 97.06
CA ASP A 593 -17.83 38.82 95.97
C ASP A 593 -17.06 38.85 94.62
N GLY A 594 -15.74 38.63 94.63
CA GLY A 594 -14.91 38.75 93.42
C GLY A 594 -15.05 37.62 92.40
N LEU A 595 -15.53 36.45 92.81
CA LEU A 595 -15.52 35.24 91.99
C LEU A 595 -16.68 35.15 90.97
N SER A 596 -17.62 36.11 91.01
CA SER A 596 -18.87 36.06 90.22
C SER A 596 -18.80 36.74 88.84
N GLN A 597 -17.71 37.42 88.47
CA GLN A 597 -17.65 38.20 87.21
C GLN A 597 -16.86 37.55 86.06
N ALA A 598 -16.23 36.39 86.28
CA ALA A 598 -15.48 35.67 85.24
C ALA A 598 -16.35 34.74 84.35
N HIS A 599 -17.65 34.63 84.61
CA HIS A 599 -18.50 33.54 84.11
C HIS A 599 -19.07 33.75 82.69
N ASP A 600 -19.27 35.00 82.25
CA ASP A 600 -20.12 35.31 81.08
C ASP A 600 -19.37 35.49 79.74
N GLY A 601 -18.06 35.22 79.70
CA GLY A 601 -17.23 35.42 78.50
C GLY A 601 -17.38 34.37 77.39
N SER A 602 -17.99 33.22 77.66
CA SER A 602 -17.92 32.02 76.81
C SER A 602 -18.90 31.98 75.63
N GLY A 603 -19.85 32.91 75.55
CA GLY A 603 -21.04 32.78 74.68
C GLY A 603 -20.91 33.19 73.19
N LYS A 604 -19.71 33.48 72.66
CA LYS A 604 -19.56 34.08 71.30
C LYS A 604 -18.55 33.40 70.35
N ILE A 605 -18.12 32.17 70.64
CA ILE A 605 -17.17 31.42 69.78
C ILE A 605 -17.88 30.36 68.92
N LEU A 606 -19.08 29.90 69.30
CA LEU A 606 -19.78 28.83 68.58
C LEU A 606 -20.31 29.22 67.19
N ASP A 607 -20.74 30.47 67.00
CA ASP A 607 -21.46 30.89 65.78
C ASP A 607 -20.58 30.80 64.51
N GLY A 608 -19.29 31.15 64.61
CA GLY A 608 -18.38 31.19 63.46
C GLY A 608 -18.00 29.82 62.88
N ILE A 609 -18.21 28.73 63.63
CA ILE A 609 -17.85 27.37 63.20
C ILE A 609 -18.91 26.79 62.24
N ILE A 610 -20.13 27.34 62.23
CA ILE A 610 -21.23 26.83 61.41
C ILE A 610 -21.14 27.33 59.96
N GLU A 611 -20.67 28.56 59.70
CA GLU A 611 -20.69 29.16 58.35
C GLU A 611 -19.68 28.52 57.37
N VAL A 612 -18.55 28.02 57.87
CA VAL A 612 -17.48 27.43 57.03
C VAL A 612 -17.92 26.13 56.35
N ARG A 613 -18.74 25.32 57.05
CA ARG A 613 -19.18 23.99 56.59
C ARG A 613 -20.01 24.05 55.31
N ASP A 614 -20.86 25.07 55.17
CA ASP A 614 -21.94 25.06 54.19
C ASP A 614 -21.52 25.57 52.79
N ARG A 615 -20.27 26.01 52.62
CA ARG A 615 -19.73 26.47 51.31
C ARG A 615 -19.04 25.39 50.46
N VAL A 616 -18.79 24.19 51.00
CA VAL A 616 -17.94 23.16 50.34
C VAL A 616 -18.74 22.17 49.47
N VAL A 617 -20.07 22.11 49.61
CA VAL A 617 -20.91 21.02 49.10
C VAL A 617 -21.12 20.97 47.56
N PRO A 618 -21.25 22.08 46.80
CA PRO A 618 -21.71 22.02 45.40
C PRO A 618 -20.58 22.08 44.33
N LYS A 619 -19.85 20.99 44.09
CA LYS A 619 -18.92 20.85 42.93
C LYS A 619 -18.96 19.48 42.19
N VAL A 620 -20.03 18.68 42.32
CA VAL A 620 -20.13 17.34 41.68
C VAL A 620 -20.15 17.38 40.14
N GLU A 621 -20.74 18.41 39.53
CA GLU A 621 -20.86 18.55 38.06
C GLU A 621 -19.51 18.79 37.33
N LYS A 622 -18.40 19.00 38.06
CA LYS A 622 -17.15 19.53 37.49
C LYS A 622 -16.07 18.47 37.21
N SER A 623 -16.04 17.35 37.94
CA SER A 623 -15.17 16.22 37.59
C SER A 623 -15.65 15.48 36.33
N GLN A 624 -16.95 15.54 36.04
CA GLN A 624 -17.56 14.92 34.86
C GLN A 624 -16.95 15.46 33.55
N ARG A 625 -16.67 16.77 33.42
CA ARG A 625 -16.01 17.32 32.22
C ARG A 625 -14.66 16.69 31.89
N LEU A 626 -13.89 16.27 32.89
CA LEU A 626 -12.58 15.64 32.70
C LEU A 626 -12.71 14.15 32.32
N ALA A 627 -13.71 13.46 32.90
CA ALA A 627 -14.09 12.10 32.49
C ALA A 627 -14.63 12.08 31.05
N ASP A 628 -15.59 12.95 30.72
CA ASP A 628 -16.17 13.12 29.39
C ASP A 628 -15.11 13.44 28.33
N GLY A 629 -14.14 14.31 28.67
CA GLY A 629 -13.00 14.61 27.81
C GLY A 629 -12.16 13.36 27.51
N SER A 630 -11.88 12.55 28.53
CA SER A 630 -11.13 11.30 28.42
C SER A 630 -11.87 10.25 27.58
N VAL A 631 -13.18 10.08 27.78
CA VAL A 631 -14.02 9.21 26.95
C VAL A 631 -14.08 9.69 25.50
N THR A 632 -14.21 11.01 25.27
CA THR A 632 -14.19 11.60 23.91
C THR A 632 -12.85 11.31 23.20
N VAL A 633 -11.72 11.36 23.92
CA VAL A 633 -10.39 10.98 23.39
C VAL A 633 -10.31 9.49 23.07
N GLN A 634 -10.84 8.62 23.95
CA GLN A 634 -10.83 7.17 23.72
C GLN A 634 -11.69 6.77 22.51
N GLU A 635 -12.87 7.36 22.34
CA GLU A 635 -13.68 7.19 21.12
C GLU A 635 -12.97 7.71 19.87
N GLY A 636 -12.35 8.90 19.94
CA GLY A 636 -11.61 9.47 18.81
C GLY A 636 -10.45 8.58 18.35
N LEU A 637 -9.73 7.97 19.30
CA LEU A 637 -8.67 7.00 19.04
C LEU A 637 -9.19 5.66 18.48
N LEU A 638 -10.43 5.28 18.79
CA LEU A 638 -11.07 4.09 18.22
C LEU A 638 -11.53 4.34 16.78
N SER A 639 -12.29 5.41 16.50
CA SER A 639 -12.68 5.77 15.13
C SER A 639 -11.46 6.03 14.24
N ALA A 640 -10.44 6.76 14.72
CA ALA A 640 -9.22 6.98 13.96
C ALA A 640 -8.42 5.69 13.69
N ARG A 641 -8.53 4.67 14.56
CA ARG A 641 -7.91 3.35 14.35
C ARG A 641 -8.71 2.50 13.35
N VAL A 642 -10.03 2.61 13.34
CA VAL A 642 -10.92 1.93 12.38
C VAL A 642 -10.67 2.52 11.00
N GLY A 643 -10.91 3.82 10.80
CA GLY A 643 -10.70 4.47 9.51
C GLY A 643 -9.27 4.34 8.95
N ALA A 644 -8.22 4.31 9.79
CA ALA A 644 -6.85 4.04 9.33
C ALA A 644 -6.61 2.57 8.91
N ARG A 645 -7.39 1.63 9.45
CA ARG A 645 -7.39 0.22 9.03
C ARG A 645 -8.13 0.07 7.71
N ASP A 646 -9.32 0.66 7.61
CA ASP A 646 -10.14 0.63 6.40
C ASP A 646 -9.45 1.33 5.23
N LEU A 647 -8.67 2.40 5.50
CA LEU A 647 -7.76 3.00 4.51
C LEU A 647 -6.66 2.03 4.04
N THR A 648 -6.14 1.19 4.93
CA THR A 648 -5.09 0.20 4.61
C THR A 648 -5.68 -0.95 3.78
N ASP A 649 -6.81 -1.50 4.23
CA ASP A 649 -7.51 -2.59 3.57
C ASP A 649 -8.05 -2.13 2.20
N GLY A 650 -8.56 -0.90 2.10
CA GLY A 650 -8.94 -0.23 0.85
C GLY A 650 -7.75 0.02 -0.10
N THR A 651 -6.56 0.39 0.39
CA THR A 651 -5.36 0.41 -0.48
C THR A 651 -4.94 -0.99 -0.94
N GLY A 652 -5.18 -2.04 -0.16
CA GLY A 652 -4.95 -3.42 -0.57
C GLY A 652 -5.90 -3.86 -1.68
N ALA A 653 -7.21 -3.59 -1.54
CA ALA A 653 -8.21 -3.84 -2.56
C ALA A 653 -7.93 -3.06 -3.86
N LEU A 654 -7.42 -1.83 -3.75
CA LEU A 654 -7.01 -1.02 -4.90
C LEU A 654 -5.76 -1.62 -5.59
N ASP A 655 -4.76 -2.07 -4.84
CA ASP A 655 -3.56 -2.73 -5.39
C ASP A 655 -3.94 -4.03 -6.12
N ASP A 656 -4.67 -4.94 -5.45
CA ASP A 656 -5.24 -6.17 -6.03
C ASP A 656 -6.07 -5.88 -7.30
N GLY A 657 -6.91 -4.84 -7.27
CA GLY A 657 -7.69 -4.39 -8.41
C GLY A 657 -6.83 -3.93 -9.59
N THR A 658 -5.77 -3.16 -9.33
CA THR A 658 -4.82 -2.74 -10.39
C THR A 658 -3.96 -3.90 -10.91
N GLN A 659 -3.56 -4.85 -10.05
CA GLN A 659 -2.81 -6.03 -10.47
C GLN A 659 -3.66 -6.94 -11.37
N LYS A 660 -4.93 -7.17 -11.03
CA LYS A 660 -5.88 -7.88 -11.90
C LYS A 660 -6.12 -7.14 -13.21
N LEU A 661 -6.35 -5.83 -13.17
CA LEU A 661 -6.58 -5.04 -14.39
C LEU A 661 -5.34 -5.02 -15.30
N ALA A 662 -4.12 -5.05 -14.74
CA ALA A 662 -2.88 -5.19 -15.48
C ALA A 662 -2.70 -6.61 -16.07
N GLY A 663 -3.02 -7.65 -15.30
CA GLY A 663 -3.05 -9.05 -15.78
C GLY A 663 -4.01 -9.21 -16.96
N GLY A 664 -5.26 -8.79 -16.78
CA GLY A 664 -6.29 -8.78 -17.83
C GLY A 664 -5.92 -7.94 -19.04
N ALA A 665 -5.18 -6.83 -18.87
CA ALA A 665 -4.65 -6.05 -20.00
C ALA A 665 -3.57 -6.82 -20.80
N VAL A 666 -2.75 -7.66 -20.14
CA VAL A 666 -1.81 -8.57 -20.83
C VAL A 666 -2.57 -9.69 -21.53
N THR A 667 -3.49 -10.38 -20.83
CA THR A 667 -4.33 -11.44 -21.43
C THR A 667 -5.14 -10.92 -22.63
N LEU A 668 -5.64 -9.67 -22.55
CA LEU A 668 -6.35 -9.00 -23.64
C LEU A 668 -5.41 -8.65 -24.80
N ALA A 669 -4.18 -8.18 -24.53
CA ALA A 669 -3.19 -7.91 -25.56
C ALA A 669 -2.80 -9.19 -26.30
N ASP A 670 -2.43 -10.25 -25.56
CA ASP A 670 -2.07 -11.57 -26.11
C ASP A 670 -3.25 -12.18 -26.90
N GLY A 671 -4.47 -12.09 -26.37
CA GLY A 671 -5.69 -12.51 -27.07
C GLY A 671 -5.95 -11.73 -28.36
N THR A 672 -5.75 -10.39 -28.38
CA THR A 672 -5.86 -9.60 -29.62
C THR A 672 -4.74 -9.91 -30.62
N GLN A 673 -3.54 -10.24 -30.14
CA GLN A 673 -2.41 -10.64 -31.00
C GLN A 673 -2.68 -12.01 -31.63
N GLN A 674 -3.16 -13.00 -30.86
CA GLN A 674 -3.64 -14.28 -31.40
C GLN A 674 -4.77 -14.08 -32.42
N LEU A 675 -5.70 -13.16 -32.17
CA LEU A 675 -6.78 -12.83 -33.10
C LEU A 675 -6.24 -12.23 -34.42
N ALA A 676 -5.20 -11.41 -34.34
CA ALA A 676 -4.53 -10.84 -35.51
C ALA A 676 -3.72 -11.89 -36.29
N ASP A 677 -2.95 -12.72 -35.60
CA ASP A 677 -2.12 -13.79 -36.20
C ASP A 677 -2.99 -14.89 -36.82
N GLY A 678 -4.07 -15.30 -36.14
CA GLY A 678 -5.06 -16.22 -36.68
C GLY A 678 -5.80 -15.68 -37.91
N SER A 679 -6.10 -14.37 -37.91
CA SER A 679 -6.66 -13.68 -39.09
C SER A 679 -5.66 -13.59 -40.24
N ALA A 680 -4.38 -13.34 -39.95
CA ALA A 680 -3.31 -13.34 -40.96
C ALA A 680 -3.11 -14.73 -41.58
N LYS A 681 -3.11 -15.81 -40.77
CA LYS A 681 -3.13 -17.20 -41.25
C LYS A 681 -4.38 -17.53 -42.06
N LEU A 682 -5.55 -17.00 -41.69
CA LEU A 682 -6.77 -17.16 -42.47
C LEU A 682 -6.67 -16.51 -43.86
N VAL A 683 -6.01 -15.35 -43.97
CA VAL A 683 -5.70 -14.70 -45.25
C VAL A 683 -4.67 -15.49 -46.06
N ALA A 684 -3.61 -16.02 -45.41
CA ALA A 684 -2.64 -16.89 -46.07
C ALA A 684 -3.30 -18.18 -46.61
N GLY A 685 -4.01 -18.92 -45.76
CA GLY A 685 -4.72 -20.14 -46.14
C GLY A 685 -5.81 -19.93 -47.20
N THR A 686 -6.51 -18.79 -47.22
CA THR A 686 -7.43 -18.47 -48.33
C THR A 686 -6.71 -18.11 -49.63
N SER A 687 -5.53 -17.47 -49.55
CA SER A 687 -4.66 -17.23 -50.71
C SER A 687 -4.08 -18.53 -51.28
N ASP A 688 -3.65 -19.46 -50.41
CA ASP A 688 -3.09 -20.75 -50.83
C ASP A 688 -4.18 -21.71 -51.32
N VAL A 689 -5.40 -21.64 -50.78
CA VAL A 689 -6.57 -22.30 -51.38
C VAL A 689 -6.88 -21.72 -52.77
N ALA A 690 -6.77 -20.41 -52.98
CA ALA A 690 -6.94 -19.81 -54.30
C ALA A 690 -5.82 -20.19 -55.27
N SER A 691 -4.57 -20.27 -54.80
CA SER A 691 -3.40 -20.71 -55.56
C SER A 691 -3.51 -22.19 -55.96
N GLY A 692 -3.78 -23.06 -54.99
CA GLY A 692 -3.97 -24.49 -55.18
C GLY A 692 -5.15 -24.82 -56.08
N THR A 693 -6.30 -24.15 -55.93
CA THR A 693 -7.43 -24.33 -56.88
C THR A 693 -7.09 -23.84 -58.29
N ALA A 694 -6.34 -22.74 -58.45
CA ALA A 694 -5.88 -22.29 -59.75
C ALA A 694 -4.90 -23.29 -60.39
N GLN A 695 -3.92 -23.80 -59.64
CA GLN A 695 -2.99 -24.84 -60.07
C GLN A 695 -3.72 -26.14 -60.44
N LEU A 696 -4.73 -26.56 -59.66
CA LEU A 696 -5.55 -27.73 -59.94
C LEU A 696 -6.38 -27.56 -61.22
N SER A 697 -6.93 -26.35 -61.46
CA SER A 697 -7.64 -26.01 -62.69
C SER A 697 -6.69 -26.05 -63.91
N ASP A 698 -5.54 -25.38 -63.80
CA ASP A 698 -4.48 -25.36 -64.82
C ASP A 698 -4.00 -26.77 -65.16
N GLY A 699 -3.69 -27.58 -64.14
CA GLY A 699 -3.26 -28.97 -64.30
C GLY A 699 -4.35 -29.83 -64.96
N THR A 700 -5.61 -29.63 -64.58
CA THR A 700 -6.76 -30.31 -65.21
C THR A 700 -6.89 -29.93 -66.68
N ASP A 701 -6.76 -28.65 -67.04
CA ASP A 701 -6.83 -28.21 -68.44
C ASP A 701 -5.61 -28.63 -69.26
N GLN A 702 -4.41 -28.69 -68.66
CA GLN A 702 -3.19 -29.17 -69.30
C GLN A 702 -3.22 -30.70 -69.53
N LEU A 703 -3.80 -31.45 -68.59
CA LEU A 703 -4.09 -32.88 -68.71
C LEU A 703 -5.17 -33.15 -69.77
N ARG A 704 -6.27 -32.38 -69.76
CA ARG A 704 -7.33 -32.44 -70.77
C ARG A 704 -6.80 -32.14 -72.17
N THR A 705 -6.05 -31.05 -72.33
CA THR A 705 -5.45 -30.65 -73.62
C THR A 705 -4.44 -31.69 -74.12
N SER A 706 -3.70 -32.35 -73.22
CA SER A 706 -2.86 -33.50 -73.58
C SER A 706 -3.68 -34.67 -74.11
N VAL A 707 -4.78 -35.03 -73.45
CA VAL A 707 -5.68 -36.12 -73.89
C VAL A 707 -6.36 -35.80 -75.23
N ASP A 708 -6.91 -34.60 -75.37
CA ASP A 708 -7.58 -34.10 -76.59
C ASP A 708 -6.61 -34.04 -77.79
N GLY A 709 -5.31 -33.78 -77.55
CA GLY A 709 -4.26 -33.74 -78.57
C GLY A 709 -3.72 -35.10 -79.03
N SER A 710 -4.25 -36.23 -78.52
CA SER A 710 -3.70 -37.56 -78.83
C SER A 710 -4.17 -38.12 -80.19
N PRO A 711 -3.32 -38.85 -80.95
CA PRO A 711 -3.74 -39.58 -82.15
C PRO A 711 -4.66 -40.80 -81.87
N LEU A 712 -4.92 -41.13 -80.60
CA LEU A 712 -5.68 -42.32 -80.18
C LEU A 712 -7.10 -41.95 -79.69
N GLY A 713 -7.84 -41.23 -80.54
CA GLY A 713 -9.18 -40.73 -80.24
C GLY A 713 -10.12 -41.79 -79.65
N ALA A 714 -10.71 -41.45 -78.49
CA ALA A 714 -11.71 -42.20 -77.71
C ALA A 714 -11.35 -43.61 -77.20
N ILE A 715 -10.47 -44.38 -77.87
CA ILE A 715 -10.30 -45.82 -77.61
C ILE A 715 -9.17 -46.12 -76.60
N GLY A 716 -8.13 -45.27 -76.51
CA GLY A 716 -7.05 -45.43 -75.52
C GLY A 716 -7.46 -45.09 -74.07
N VAL A 717 -8.62 -44.46 -73.90
CA VAL A 717 -9.05 -43.79 -72.66
C VAL A 717 -9.15 -44.74 -71.46
N GLY A 718 -9.64 -45.97 -71.66
CA GLY A 718 -9.92 -46.90 -70.56
C GLY A 718 -8.69 -47.34 -69.74
N VAL A 719 -7.51 -47.44 -70.36
CA VAL A 719 -6.27 -47.85 -69.66
C VAL A 719 -5.59 -46.67 -68.98
N ILE A 720 -5.60 -45.49 -69.62
CA ILE A 720 -4.99 -44.27 -69.08
C ILE A 720 -5.81 -43.76 -67.88
N ILE A 721 -7.16 -43.78 -67.96
CA ILE A 721 -8.02 -43.48 -66.82
C ILE A 721 -7.82 -44.49 -65.69
N ALA A 722 -7.60 -45.78 -65.97
CA ALA A 722 -7.32 -46.77 -64.92
C ALA A 722 -5.99 -46.50 -64.18
N ALA A 723 -4.95 -46.03 -64.89
CA ALA A 723 -3.69 -45.63 -64.27
C ALA A 723 -3.82 -44.33 -63.46
N ALA A 724 -4.48 -43.31 -64.00
CA ALA A 724 -4.72 -42.04 -63.31
C ALA A 724 -5.62 -42.19 -62.07
N LEU A 725 -6.71 -42.95 -62.18
CA LEU A 725 -7.55 -43.32 -61.02
C LEU A 725 -6.79 -44.20 -60.02
N GLY A 726 -5.86 -45.05 -60.47
CA GLY A 726 -4.99 -45.82 -59.58
C GLY A 726 -4.12 -44.92 -58.69
N GLY A 727 -3.53 -43.87 -59.25
CA GLY A 727 -2.79 -42.85 -58.49
C GLY A 727 -3.69 -42.05 -57.54
N LEU A 728 -4.81 -41.53 -58.04
CA LEU A 728 -5.79 -40.78 -57.24
C LEU A 728 -6.41 -41.60 -56.10
N LEU A 729 -6.66 -42.91 -56.29
CA LEU A 729 -7.13 -43.81 -55.24
C LEU A 729 -6.04 -44.14 -54.21
N ALA A 730 -4.76 -44.17 -54.60
CA ALA A 730 -3.65 -44.31 -53.66
C ALA A 730 -3.48 -43.05 -52.78
N LEU A 731 -3.56 -41.85 -53.39
CA LEU A 731 -3.54 -40.57 -52.68
C LEU A 731 -4.74 -40.41 -51.73
N ALA A 732 -5.95 -40.68 -52.20
CA ALA A 732 -7.16 -40.70 -51.36
C ALA A 732 -7.07 -41.75 -50.23
N GLY A 733 -6.42 -42.89 -50.50
CA GLY A 733 -6.11 -43.92 -49.49
C GLY A 733 -5.17 -43.42 -48.39
N LEU A 734 -4.11 -42.67 -48.75
CA LEU A 734 -3.22 -42.05 -47.77
C LEU A 734 -3.93 -40.98 -46.94
N MET A 735 -4.71 -40.09 -47.57
CA MET A 735 -5.48 -39.07 -46.85
C MET A 735 -6.48 -39.67 -45.84
N LEU A 736 -7.13 -40.80 -46.18
CA LEU A 736 -8.00 -41.53 -45.26
C LEU A 736 -7.25 -42.25 -44.12
N LEU A 737 -5.98 -42.59 -44.31
CA LEU A 737 -5.14 -43.21 -43.27
C LEU A 737 -4.50 -42.19 -42.32
N GLY A 738 -4.17 -40.98 -42.79
CA GLY A 738 -3.67 -39.89 -41.95
C GLY A 738 -4.71 -39.42 -40.91
N ARG A 739 -6.00 -39.43 -41.28
CA ARG A 739 -7.14 -38.94 -40.48
C ARG A 739 -7.52 -39.80 -39.26
N ARG A 740 -6.56 -40.55 -38.69
CA ARG A 740 -6.75 -41.45 -37.53
C ARG A 740 -5.70 -41.29 -36.44
N ARG A 741 -4.91 -40.21 -36.46
CA ARG A 741 -3.92 -39.81 -35.43
C ARG A 741 -3.83 -38.29 -35.24
N VAL A 742 -4.96 -37.65 -35.02
CA VAL A 742 -5.11 -36.38 -34.28
C VAL A 742 -6.27 -36.60 -33.31
#